data_AF-U9U913-F1
#
_entry.id   AF-U9U913-F1
#
_cell.length_a   1.000
_cell.length_b   1.000
_cell.length_c   1.000
_cell.angle_alpha   90.00
_cell.angle_beta   90.00
_cell.angle_gamma   90.00
#
_symmetry.space_group_name_H-M   'P 1'
#
loop_
_entity.id
_entity.type
_entity.pdbx_description
1 polymer ?
#
loop_
_entity_poly.entity_id
_entity_poly.type
_entity_poly.pdbx_seq_one_letter_code
_entity_poly.pdbx_strand_id
1 'polypeptide(L)'
;MANKFFLIFLVCVISKDNCLFRSFSRSRIETINYGLQVTFMVILFVLHWRNEPFLYKSQNLSEYWSRAGYVITTVLGLLTVLKVGPERKITIAVIAINVFILLIVFWHIVIHTDRYKSFVKVMKKRLDFSLNIYSPRLDFAKHIKRRVWQETWTTLLLTSEQFKMHENKTVAFSQSPFRPPYLLNFSGTAAERHVENLKIIRQIGIKNYTSAMAPLSTSLIKLRSIIVDNFVGPDMYYAPEFFTHKIIKTCFGKAYVVPFPFSVVMVYDEDETVLVLAEEWEIERYVQQNENKEIQRRRHVRQTLRALEGKVIIGPSREKNDTEIQYYRGILSIQRHKRSKWSNNYNMNPGFKITVSYVDIQSPNERVVGHDVLGITEDFQMTSQLKKLFSDNKETVHIGLAEIQKLMEEYRQYYRDETKWKEETLSYGFFINVYDNPSIPLESLPALLITTEENQLIQSLPESEYPSLIYLYERMRVVNLSRVHQWWYLFWEDLWRKNHNEMPDLIKNPEKFSPAYRTSLCYYPMTRIELEEFLGKCGSWQDGGKKGFLHSVFGGRKKVTSKKWNITRGDTIEKESIIQGRNKRTMKERMMIMKDIMLKRKNFQRARPFFILREEEDSDSENGDNSDGFNSASEEETWL
;
A
#
# COMPACT_ATOMS: atom_id res chain seq x y z
N MET A 1 -2.08 -1.97 -25.67
CA MET A 1 -1.83 -1.29 -26.96
C MET A 1 -1.07 -2.15 -27.97
N ALA A 2 -0.04 -2.90 -27.56
CA ALA A 2 0.72 -3.79 -28.45
C ALA A 2 -0.14 -4.76 -29.29
N ASN A 3 -1.14 -5.44 -28.70
CA ASN A 3 -1.97 -6.41 -29.42
C ASN A 3 -2.77 -5.80 -30.57
N LYS A 4 -3.28 -4.57 -30.40
CA LYS A 4 -4.00 -3.84 -31.45
C LYS A 4 -3.05 -3.44 -32.57
N PHE A 5 -1.84 -3.01 -32.21
CA PHE A 5 -0.78 -2.69 -33.18
C PHE A 5 -0.37 -3.91 -33.99
N PHE A 6 -0.16 -5.08 -33.35
CA PHE A 6 0.15 -6.32 -34.06
C PHE A 6 -0.98 -6.78 -34.98
N LEU A 7 -2.25 -6.65 -34.57
CA LEU A 7 -3.39 -6.98 -35.43
C LEU A 7 -3.45 -6.04 -36.64
N ILE A 8 -3.31 -4.73 -36.43
CA ILE A 8 -3.27 -3.74 -37.51
C ILE A 8 -2.08 -4.00 -38.43
N PHE A 9 -0.91 -4.29 -37.88
CA PHE A 9 0.27 -4.67 -38.65
C PHE A 9 0.00 -5.89 -39.53
N LEU A 10 -0.63 -6.93 -38.98
CA LEU A 10 -0.94 -8.16 -39.71
C LEU A 10 -1.95 -7.87 -40.84
N VAL A 11 -3.01 -7.10 -40.56
CA VAL A 11 -4.00 -6.68 -41.56
C VAL A 11 -3.39 -5.81 -42.65
N CYS A 12 -2.60 -4.80 -42.27
CA CYS A 12 -2.06 -3.80 -43.18
C CYS A 12 -0.88 -4.33 -43.98
N VAL A 13 0.02 -5.13 -43.40
CA VAL A 13 1.23 -5.63 -44.09
C VAL A 13 0.93 -6.87 -44.92
N ILE A 14 0.10 -7.79 -44.42
CA ILE A 14 -0.29 -9.03 -45.13
C ILE A 14 -1.58 -8.77 -45.92
N SER A 15 -1.55 -7.71 -46.74
CA SER A 15 -2.62 -7.36 -47.68
C SER A 15 -2.15 -7.53 -49.12
N LYS A 16 -3.07 -7.92 -50.00
CA LYS A 16 -2.82 -8.03 -51.44
C LYS A 16 -2.49 -6.68 -52.07
N ASP A 17 -3.01 -5.60 -51.49
CA ASP A 17 -2.86 -4.23 -51.98
C ASP A 17 -1.48 -3.62 -51.67
N ASN A 18 -0.59 -4.39 -51.04
CA ASN A 18 0.80 -4.00 -50.83
C ASN A 18 1.72 -4.44 -51.96
N CYS A 19 2.77 -3.65 -52.19
CA CYS A 19 3.82 -3.93 -53.18
C CYS A 19 4.53 -5.28 -52.98
N LEU A 20 4.53 -5.82 -51.75
CA LEU A 20 5.25 -7.05 -51.38
C LEU A 20 4.63 -8.34 -51.95
N PHE A 21 3.31 -8.39 -52.19
CA PHE A 21 2.60 -9.64 -52.50
C PHE A 21 1.90 -9.61 -53.88
N ARG A 22 2.36 -8.74 -54.79
CA ARG A 22 1.73 -8.53 -56.11
C ARG A 22 1.69 -9.77 -57.00
N SER A 23 2.62 -10.72 -56.85
CA SER A 23 2.70 -11.97 -57.63
C SER A 23 1.78 -13.11 -57.16
N PHE A 24 1.20 -13.04 -55.95
CA PHE A 24 0.38 -14.12 -55.38
C PHE A 24 -1.13 -13.93 -55.60
N SER A 25 -1.94 -15.00 -55.60
CA SER A 25 -3.40 -14.82 -55.71
C SER A 25 -4.01 -14.20 -54.45
N ARG A 26 -5.04 -13.36 -54.61
CA ARG A 26 -5.71 -12.65 -53.51
C ARG A 26 -6.22 -13.60 -52.42
N SER A 27 -6.87 -14.70 -52.85
CA SER A 27 -7.36 -15.75 -51.95
C SER A 27 -6.25 -16.39 -51.10
N ARG A 28 -5.04 -16.61 -51.65
CA ARG A 28 -3.91 -17.17 -50.86
C ARG A 28 -3.44 -16.20 -49.77
N ILE A 29 -3.28 -14.92 -50.10
CA ILE A 29 -2.80 -13.90 -49.15
C ILE A 29 -3.85 -13.65 -48.04
N GLU A 30 -5.12 -13.52 -48.41
CA GLU A 30 -6.20 -13.35 -47.43
C GLU A 30 -6.35 -14.59 -46.52
N THR A 31 -6.18 -15.80 -47.06
CA THR A 31 -6.21 -17.05 -46.25
C THR A 31 -5.07 -17.07 -45.24
N ILE A 32 -3.85 -16.69 -45.65
CA ILE A 32 -2.69 -16.60 -44.75
C ILE A 32 -2.93 -15.54 -43.67
N ASN A 33 -3.45 -14.38 -44.05
CA ASN A 33 -3.75 -13.29 -43.13
C ASN A 33 -4.75 -13.73 -42.05
N TYR A 34 -5.93 -14.24 -42.44
CA TYR A 34 -6.92 -14.73 -41.46
C TYR A 34 -6.41 -15.94 -40.66
N GLY A 35 -5.63 -16.84 -41.26
CA GLY A 35 -5.01 -17.96 -40.54
C GLY A 35 -4.05 -17.49 -39.43
N LEU A 36 -3.23 -16.48 -39.71
CA LEU A 36 -2.34 -15.86 -38.72
C LEU A 36 -3.13 -15.10 -37.64
N GLN A 37 -4.22 -14.41 -38.01
CA GLN A 37 -5.11 -13.75 -37.04
C GLN A 37 -5.77 -14.74 -36.09
N VAL A 38 -6.30 -15.86 -36.60
CA VAL A 38 -6.88 -16.92 -35.77
C VAL A 38 -5.83 -17.47 -34.81
N THR A 39 -4.64 -17.80 -35.32
CA THR A 39 -3.52 -18.30 -34.50
C THR A 39 -3.17 -17.31 -33.38
N PHE A 40 -3.05 -16.03 -33.72
CA PHE A 40 -2.76 -14.98 -32.75
C PHE A 40 -3.86 -14.82 -31.70
N MET A 41 -5.14 -14.80 -32.10
CA MET A 41 -6.27 -14.69 -31.16
C MET A 41 -6.39 -15.90 -30.24
N VAL A 42 -6.12 -17.11 -30.74
CA VAL A 42 -6.08 -18.33 -29.92
C VAL A 42 -4.94 -18.28 -28.89
N ILE A 43 -3.73 -17.86 -29.30
CA ILE A 43 -2.60 -17.68 -28.37
C ILE A 43 -2.97 -16.68 -27.28
N LEU A 44 -3.57 -15.53 -27.65
CA LEU A 44 -4.00 -14.53 -26.68
C LEU A 44 -5.10 -15.04 -25.75
N PHE A 45 -6.03 -15.86 -26.24
CA PHE A 45 -7.06 -16.49 -25.42
C PHE A 45 -6.44 -17.46 -24.41
N VAL A 46 -5.54 -18.35 -24.85
CA VAL A 46 -4.85 -19.32 -23.99
C VAL A 46 -3.97 -18.65 -22.94
N LEU A 47 -3.23 -17.59 -23.31
CA LEU A 47 -2.44 -16.81 -22.36
C LEU A 47 -3.31 -16.15 -21.28
N HIS A 48 -4.48 -15.62 -21.67
CA HIS A 48 -5.42 -15.05 -20.71
C HIS A 48 -6.04 -16.12 -19.81
N TRP A 49 -6.40 -17.27 -20.38
CA TRP A 49 -6.90 -18.44 -19.65
C TRP A 49 -5.92 -18.93 -18.58
N ARG A 50 -4.62 -18.95 -18.89
CA ARG A 50 -3.61 -19.41 -17.95
C ARG A 50 -3.26 -18.38 -16.87
N ASN A 51 -3.30 -17.09 -17.19
CA ASN A 51 -2.73 -16.06 -16.33
C ASN A 51 -3.75 -15.28 -15.50
N GLU A 52 -5.04 -15.25 -15.89
CA GLU A 52 -6.11 -14.49 -15.20
C GLU A 52 -5.65 -13.11 -14.70
N PRO A 53 -5.14 -12.24 -15.59
CA PRO A 53 -4.36 -11.05 -15.20
C PRO A 53 -5.15 -9.99 -14.43
N PHE A 54 -6.49 -10.02 -14.43
CA PHE A 54 -7.28 -9.09 -13.65
C PHE A 54 -7.48 -9.59 -12.22
N LEU A 55 -7.41 -8.67 -11.25
CA LEU A 55 -7.63 -8.96 -9.83
C LEU A 55 -9.06 -9.48 -9.56
N TYR A 56 -10.04 -8.98 -10.32
CA TYR A 56 -11.44 -9.34 -10.16
C TYR A 56 -11.86 -10.43 -11.15
N LYS A 57 -12.36 -11.55 -10.62
CA LYS A 57 -12.83 -12.71 -11.42
C LYS A 57 -13.84 -12.34 -12.51
N SER A 58 -14.70 -11.37 -12.25
CA SER A 58 -15.71 -10.90 -13.21
C SER A 58 -15.11 -10.11 -14.40
N GLN A 59 -14.00 -9.40 -14.19
CA GLN A 59 -13.27 -8.73 -15.27
C GLN A 59 -12.57 -9.77 -16.16
N ASN A 60 -11.97 -10.81 -15.56
CA ASN A 60 -11.47 -11.97 -16.32
C ASN A 60 -12.61 -12.63 -17.10
N LEU A 61 -13.81 -12.80 -16.51
CA LEU A 61 -14.97 -13.37 -17.19
C LEU A 61 -15.43 -12.56 -18.41
N SER A 62 -15.53 -11.23 -18.27
CA SER A 62 -15.89 -10.34 -19.39
C SER A 62 -14.85 -10.40 -20.51
N GLU A 63 -13.57 -10.50 -20.17
CA GLU A 63 -12.48 -10.60 -21.14
C GLU A 63 -12.46 -11.98 -21.83
N TYR A 64 -12.81 -13.06 -21.14
CA TYR A 64 -13.00 -14.39 -21.75
C TYR A 64 -14.04 -14.35 -22.86
N TRP A 65 -15.21 -13.76 -22.60
CA TRP A 65 -16.27 -13.61 -23.60
C TRP A 65 -15.82 -12.79 -24.80
N SER A 66 -15.08 -11.70 -24.56
CA SER A 66 -14.54 -10.85 -25.63
C SER A 66 -13.52 -11.60 -26.50
N ARG A 67 -12.59 -12.33 -25.88
CA ARG A 67 -11.55 -13.07 -26.60
C ARG A 67 -12.09 -14.30 -27.33
N ALA A 68 -13.02 -15.03 -26.72
CA ALA A 68 -13.74 -16.11 -27.41
C ALA A 68 -14.47 -15.56 -28.65
N GLY A 69 -15.07 -14.37 -28.52
CA GLY A 69 -15.64 -13.63 -29.63
C GLY A 69 -14.66 -13.31 -30.76
N TYR A 70 -13.47 -12.81 -30.44
CA TYR A 70 -12.43 -12.55 -31.44
C TYR A 70 -11.97 -13.82 -32.18
N VAL A 71 -11.84 -14.94 -31.47
CA VAL A 71 -11.52 -16.23 -32.10
C VAL A 71 -12.64 -16.65 -33.05
N ILE A 72 -13.91 -16.61 -32.61
CA ILE A 72 -15.04 -17.02 -33.45
C ILE A 72 -15.17 -16.13 -34.69
N THR A 73 -15.05 -14.81 -34.53
CA THR A 73 -15.17 -13.86 -35.65
C THR A 73 -14.01 -13.99 -36.65
N THR A 74 -12.78 -14.23 -36.20
CA THR A 74 -11.64 -14.48 -37.10
C THR A 74 -11.75 -15.83 -37.81
N VAL A 75 -12.30 -16.87 -37.16
CA VAL A 75 -12.60 -18.16 -37.80
C VAL A 75 -13.69 -18.02 -38.86
N LEU A 76 -14.77 -17.28 -38.58
CA LEU A 76 -15.81 -16.98 -39.56
C LEU A 76 -15.26 -16.16 -40.75
N GLY A 77 -14.34 -15.23 -40.48
CA GLY A 77 -13.60 -14.49 -41.52
C GLY A 77 -12.67 -15.36 -42.37
N LEU A 78 -12.10 -16.42 -41.79
CA LEU A 78 -11.34 -17.42 -42.56
C LEU A 78 -12.28 -18.24 -43.47
N LEU A 79 -13.46 -18.63 -42.97
CA LEU A 79 -14.44 -19.40 -43.74
C LEU A 79 -15.01 -18.62 -44.94
N THR A 80 -15.20 -17.29 -44.81
CA THR A 80 -15.60 -16.44 -45.94
C THR A 80 -14.54 -16.42 -47.03
N VAL A 81 -13.25 -16.29 -46.68
CA VAL A 81 -12.15 -16.30 -47.65
C VAL A 81 -11.99 -17.67 -48.33
N LEU A 82 -12.22 -18.75 -47.60
CA LEU A 82 -12.23 -20.12 -48.14
C LEU A 82 -13.48 -20.46 -48.96
N LYS A 83 -14.43 -19.52 -49.10
CA LYS A 83 -15.72 -19.70 -49.79
C LYS A 83 -16.55 -20.86 -49.27
N VAL A 84 -16.44 -21.13 -47.97
CA VAL A 84 -17.20 -22.20 -47.31
C VAL A 84 -18.56 -21.64 -46.90
N GLY A 85 -19.55 -21.77 -47.78
CA GLY A 85 -20.95 -21.40 -47.51
C GLY A 85 -21.37 -20.01 -47.99
N PRO A 86 -22.64 -19.61 -47.76
CA PRO A 86 -23.18 -18.35 -48.27
C PRO A 86 -22.65 -17.15 -47.48
N GLU A 87 -21.92 -16.24 -48.13
CA GLU A 87 -21.31 -15.05 -47.51
C GLU A 87 -22.30 -14.24 -46.67
N ARG A 88 -23.53 -14.02 -47.18
CA ARG A 88 -24.59 -13.30 -46.45
C ARG A 88 -24.91 -13.91 -45.09
N LYS A 89 -24.95 -15.24 -44.98
CA LYS A 89 -25.26 -15.91 -43.70
C LYS A 89 -24.11 -15.75 -42.71
N ILE A 90 -22.87 -15.81 -43.18
CA ILE A 90 -21.69 -15.65 -42.32
C ILE A 90 -21.59 -14.21 -41.81
N THR A 91 -21.83 -13.21 -42.67
CA THR A 91 -21.83 -11.80 -42.25
C THR A 91 -22.90 -11.51 -41.19
N ILE A 92 -24.12 -12.05 -41.35
CA ILE A 92 -25.18 -11.91 -40.35
C ILE A 92 -24.75 -12.57 -39.03
N ALA A 93 -24.14 -13.76 -39.07
CA ALA A 93 -23.65 -14.45 -37.88
C ALA A 93 -22.56 -13.65 -37.14
N VAL A 94 -21.61 -13.05 -37.88
CA VAL A 94 -20.57 -12.18 -37.29
C VAL A 94 -21.19 -10.97 -36.59
N ILE A 95 -22.16 -10.31 -37.20
CA ILE A 95 -22.86 -9.16 -36.60
C ILE A 95 -23.59 -9.60 -35.32
N ALA A 96 -24.36 -10.70 -35.38
CA ALA A 96 -25.11 -11.20 -34.24
C ALA A 96 -24.21 -11.57 -33.04
N ILE A 97 -23.08 -12.24 -33.30
CA ILE A 97 -22.10 -12.61 -32.28
C ILE A 97 -21.48 -11.36 -31.64
N ASN A 98 -21.07 -10.38 -32.44
CA ASN A 98 -20.51 -9.13 -31.91
C ASN A 98 -21.51 -8.35 -31.05
N VAL A 99 -22.79 -8.26 -31.47
CA VAL A 99 -23.85 -7.62 -30.66
C VAL A 99 -24.04 -8.38 -29.35
N PHE A 100 -24.07 -9.71 -29.38
CA PHE A 100 -24.22 -10.53 -28.17
C PHE A 100 -23.06 -10.34 -27.18
N ILE A 101 -21.82 -10.34 -27.66
CA ILE A 101 -20.63 -10.09 -26.82
C ILE A 101 -20.69 -8.68 -26.24
N LEU A 102 -21.06 -7.68 -27.04
CA LEU A 102 -21.19 -6.30 -26.57
C LEU A 102 -22.23 -6.19 -25.46
N LEU A 103 -23.37 -6.88 -25.58
CA LEU A 103 -24.38 -6.92 -24.52
C LEU A 103 -23.85 -7.58 -23.24
N ILE A 104 -23.09 -8.66 -23.33
CA ILE A 104 -22.46 -9.32 -22.16
C ILE A 104 -21.46 -8.38 -21.48
N VAL A 105 -20.58 -7.74 -22.25
CA VAL A 105 -19.59 -6.79 -21.72
C VAL A 105 -20.30 -5.59 -21.06
N PHE A 106 -21.32 -5.04 -21.72
CA PHE A 106 -22.13 -3.95 -21.18
C PHE A 106 -22.83 -4.36 -19.88
N TRP A 107 -23.41 -5.56 -19.83
CA TRP A 107 -24.03 -6.10 -18.63
C TRP A 107 -23.05 -6.21 -17.46
N HIS A 108 -21.84 -6.70 -17.70
CA HIS A 108 -20.79 -6.75 -16.68
C HIS A 108 -20.38 -5.35 -16.19
N ILE A 109 -20.26 -4.36 -17.09
CA ILE A 109 -19.99 -2.97 -16.69
C ILE A 109 -21.10 -2.44 -15.77
N VAL A 110 -22.36 -2.69 -16.11
CA VAL A 110 -23.51 -2.26 -15.30
C VAL A 110 -23.49 -2.91 -13.92
N ILE A 111 -23.28 -4.23 -13.81
CA ILE A 111 -23.23 -4.93 -12.52
C ILE A 111 -22.13 -4.38 -11.59
N HIS A 112 -21.01 -3.94 -12.15
CA HIS A 112 -19.88 -3.43 -11.37
C HIS A 112 -20.05 -1.99 -10.89
N THR A 113 -21.02 -1.26 -11.44
CA THR A 113 -21.29 0.11 -11.03
C THR A 113 -21.88 0.13 -9.63
N ASP A 114 -21.40 1.02 -8.76
CA ASP A 114 -21.86 1.09 -7.37
C ASP A 114 -23.38 1.35 -7.27
N ARG A 115 -23.94 2.13 -8.21
CA ARG A 115 -25.39 2.33 -8.32
C ARG A 115 -26.17 1.01 -8.47
N TYR A 116 -25.67 0.06 -9.26
CA TYR A 116 -26.33 -1.23 -9.43
C TYR A 116 -26.19 -2.08 -8.15
N LYS A 117 -25.02 -2.09 -7.53
CA LYS A 117 -24.80 -2.79 -6.25
C LYS A 117 -25.74 -2.24 -5.17
N SER A 118 -25.84 -0.92 -5.01
CA SER A 118 -26.76 -0.27 -4.08
C SER A 118 -28.21 -0.58 -4.42
N PHE A 119 -28.61 -0.54 -5.70
CA PHE A 119 -29.95 -0.93 -6.13
C PHE A 119 -30.28 -2.38 -5.76
N VAL A 120 -29.40 -3.33 -6.08
CA VAL A 120 -29.58 -4.75 -5.74
C VAL A 120 -29.62 -4.94 -4.22
N LYS A 121 -28.79 -4.22 -3.46
CA LYS A 121 -28.77 -4.28 -2.00
C LYS A 121 -30.09 -3.81 -1.39
N VAL A 122 -30.61 -2.67 -1.84
CA VAL A 122 -31.90 -2.14 -1.40
C VAL A 122 -33.04 -3.07 -1.81
N MET A 123 -33.03 -3.56 -3.06
CA MET A 123 -34.05 -4.49 -3.57
C MET A 123 -34.07 -5.81 -2.81
N LYS A 124 -32.90 -6.40 -2.53
CA LYS A 124 -32.74 -7.64 -1.76
C LYS A 124 -32.79 -7.43 -0.25
N LYS A 125 -32.85 -6.17 0.23
CA LYS A 125 -32.76 -5.78 1.65
C LYS A 125 -31.59 -6.47 2.37
N ARG A 126 -30.45 -6.56 1.68
CA ARG A 126 -29.26 -7.20 2.22
C ARG A 126 -28.56 -6.25 3.18
N LEU A 127 -28.25 -6.74 4.37
CA LEU A 127 -27.45 -6.04 5.35
C LEU A 127 -25.99 -6.46 5.22
N ASP A 128 -25.11 -5.47 5.12
CA ASP A 128 -23.67 -5.68 5.13
C ASP A 128 -23.12 -5.35 6.52
N PHE A 129 -22.17 -6.14 6.96
CA PHE A 129 -21.41 -5.95 8.19
C PHE A 129 -19.93 -6.10 7.86
N SER A 130 -19.09 -5.27 8.46
CA SER A 130 -17.63 -5.41 8.37
C SER A 130 -17.08 -6.34 9.46
N LEU A 131 -17.83 -6.52 10.54
CA LEU A 131 -17.44 -7.39 11.63
C LEU A 131 -18.24 -8.69 11.57
N ASN A 132 -17.55 -9.81 11.75
CA ASN A 132 -18.24 -11.04 12.13
C ASN A 132 -18.53 -11.00 13.64
N ILE A 133 -19.60 -10.30 13.99
CA ILE A 133 -20.00 -10.02 15.38
C ILE A 133 -20.35 -11.31 16.15
N TYR A 134 -20.71 -12.37 15.42
CA TYR A 134 -21.01 -13.68 15.98
C TYR A 134 -19.76 -14.53 16.23
N SER A 135 -18.58 -14.07 15.84
CA SER A 135 -17.33 -14.79 16.09
C SER A 135 -17.00 -14.82 17.59
N PRO A 136 -16.78 -16.01 18.18
CA PRO A 136 -16.37 -16.10 19.58
C PRO A 136 -14.96 -15.55 19.84
N ARG A 137 -14.16 -15.36 18.78
CA ARG A 137 -12.81 -14.78 18.84
C ARG A 137 -12.78 -13.26 18.65
N LEU A 138 -13.94 -12.60 18.59
CA LEU A 138 -14.00 -11.16 18.40
C LEU A 138 -13.38 -10.43 19.60
N ASP A 139 -12.41 -9.56 19.31
CA ASP A 139 -11.80 -8.69 20.30
C ASP A 139 -12.58 -7.37 20.39
N PHE A 140 -13.54 -7.33 21.31
CA PHE A 140 -14.41 -6.18 21.52
C PHE A 140 -13.62 -4.94 21.95
N ALA A 141 -12.62 -5.09 22.81
CA ALA A 141 -11.83 -3.97 23.32
C ALA A 141 -11.10 -3.27 22.16
N LYS A 142 -10.49 -4.05 21.27
CA LYS A 142 -9.85 -3.53 20.05
C LYS A 142 -10.82 -2.78 19.14
N HIS A 143 -12.01 -3.31 18.90
CA HIS A 143 -12.98 -2.68 18.01
C HIS A 143 -13.61 -1.42 18.63
N ILE A 144 -13.92 -1.44 19.93
CA ILE A 144 -14.43 -0.26 20.64
C ILE A 144 -13.38 0.84 20.68
N LYS A 145 -12.11 0.50 21.00
CA LYS A 145 -11.00 1.46 20.92
C LYS A 145 -10.93 2.12 19.55
N ARG A 146 -11.01 1.35 18.47
CA ARG A 146 -10.95 1.89 17.11
C ARG A 146 -12.12 2.81 16.76
N ARG A 147 -13.35 2.39 17.06
CA ARG A 147 -14.58 3.05 16.58
C ARG A 147 -15.11 4.17 17.50
N VAL A 148 -14.67 4.18 18.75
CA VAL A 148 -15.06 5.21 19.71
C VAL A 148 -13.87 6.10 20.00
N TRP A 149 -12.79 5.54 20.53
CA TRP A 149 -11.64 6.32 21.00
C TRP A 149 -10.84 6.94 19.86
N GLN A 150 -10.27 6.09 19.00
CA GLN A 150 -9.39 6.51 17.91
C GLN A 150 -10.12 7.32 16.85
N GLU A 151 -11.36 6.95 16.52
CA GLU A 151 -12.18 7.69 15.57
C GLU A 151 -12.52 9.09 16.09
N THR A 152 -12.84 9.25 17.37
CA THR A 152 -13.10 10.58 17.94
C THR A 152 -11.85 11.46 17.92
N TRP A 153 -10.70 10.94 18.35
CA TRP A 153 -9.42 11.68 18.29
C TRP A 153 -9.05 12.06 16.86
N THR A 154 -9.21 11.13 15.92
CA THR A 154 -8.93 11.39 14.50
C THR A 154 -9.87 12.46 13.96
N THR A 155 -11.15 12.39 14.28
CA THR A 155 -12.14 13.38 13.84
C THR A 155 -11.79 14.75 14.41
N LEU A 156 -11.56 14.85 15.72
CA LEU A 156 -11.19 16.08 16.39
C LEU A 156 -9.97 16.75 15.73
N LEU A 157 -8.88 16.00 15.52
CA LEU A 157 -7.67 16.56 14.91
C LEU A 157 -7.87 16.93 13.43
N LEU A 158 -8.70 16.19 12.68
CA LEU A 158 -8.91 16.44 11.25
C LEU A 158 -9.94 17.53 10.96
N THR A 159 -10.90 17.77 11.87
CA THR A 159 -12.04 18.67 11.60
C THR A 159 -12.02 19.95 12.40
N SER A 160 -11.38 20.00 13.57
CA SER A 160 -11.32 21.25 14.35
C SER A 160 -10.50 22.30 13.59
N GLU A 161 -11.02 23.53 13.52
CA GLU A 161 -10.44 24.64 12.75
C GLU A 161 -8.97 24.93 13.10
N GLN A 162 -8.58 24.67 14.36
CA GLN A 162 -7.23 24.89 14.86
C GLN A 162 -6.21 23.83 14.40
N PHE A 163 -6.68 22.64 14.03
CA PHE A 163 -5.83 21.48 13.74
C PHE A 163 -5.94 20.98 12.31
N LYS A 164 -7.05 21.29 11.63
CA LYS A 164 -7.37 20.78 10.29
C LYS A 164 -6.28 21.14 9.27
N MET A 165 -6.12 20.27 8.28
CA MET A 165 -5.23 20.54 7.15
C MET A 165 -5.78 21.69 6.30
N HIS A 166 -4.90 22.50 5.73
CA HIS A 166 -5.30 23.55 4.81
C HIS A 166 -6.00 22.98 3.56
N GLU A 167 -7.06 23.67 3.14
CA GLU A 167 -7.82 23.31 1.95
C GLU A 167 -6.94 23.39 0.69
N ASN A 168 -7.15 22.48 -0.27
CA ASN A 168 -6.40 22.36 -1.53
C ASN A 168 -4.93 21.94 -1.43
N LYS A 169 -4.45 21.57 -0.23
CA LYS A 169 -3.08 21.07 -0.08
C LYS A 169 -2.97 19.59 -0.45
N THR A 170 -1.98 19.25 -1.27
CA THR A 170 -1.63 17.85 -1.55
C THR A 170 -0.73 17.29 -0.44
N VAL A 171 -1.25 16.34 0.33
CA VAL A 171 -0.47 15.62 1.35
C VAL A 171 0.36 14.54 0.67
N ALA A 172 1.66 14.79 0.47
CA ALA A 172 2.58 13.89 -0.20
C ALA A 172 3.51 13.22 0.82
N PHE A 173 3.79 11.93 0.60
CA PHE A 173 4.72 11.17 1.45
C PHE A 173 5.86 10.63 0.62
N SER A 174 7.06 10.72 1.16
CA SER A 174 8.21 10.00 0.68
C SER A 174 8.08 8.53 1.09
N GLN A 175 7.65 7.68 0.16
CA GLN A 175 7.45 6.25 0.40
C GLN A 175 8.59 5.41 -0.18
N SER A 176 9.03 4.41 0.57
CA SER A 176 9.92 3.35 0.12
C SER A 176 9.65 2.10 0.96
N PRO A 177 9.73 0.89 0.39
CA PRO A 177 9.54 -0.34 1.17
C PRO A 177 10.58 -0.49 2.28
N PHE A 178 11.75 0.16 2.16
CA PHE A 178 12.89 -0.02 3.06
C PHE A 178 12.96 1.00 4.20
N ARG A 179 12.16 2.07 4.19
CA ARG A 179 12.20 3.11 5.23
C ARG A 179 10.82 3.63 5.59
N PRO A 180 10.62 4.14 6.81
CA PRO A 180 9.37 4.74 7.23
C PRO A 180 8.92 5.87 6.30
N PRO A 181 7.59 6.06 6.14
CA PRO A 181 7.07 7.14 5.33
C PRO A 181 7.34 8.47 6.03
N TYR A 182 7.76 9.46 5.25
CA TYR A 182 8.03 10.81 5.75
C TYR A 182 7.15 11.82 5.01
N LEU A 183 6.44 12.67 5.74
CA LEU A 183 5.57 13.70 5.17
C LEU A 183 6.42 14.78 4.48
N LEU A 184 6.07 15.13 3.25
CA LEU A 184 6.74 16.17 2.49
C LEU A 184 5.93 17.48 2.54
N ASN A 185 6.64 18.61 2.46
CA ASN A 185 6.04 19.95 2.41
C ASN A 185 5.12 20.23 3.59
N PHE A 186 5.53 19.94 4.81
CA PHE A 186 4.72 20.12 6.02
C PHE A 186 4.26 21.58 6.21
N SER A 187 3.01 21.80 6.66
CA SER A 187 2.46 23.15 6.89
C SER A 187 2.26 23.51 8.35
N GLY A 188 2.65 22.66 9.30
CA GLY A 188 2.54 23.00 10.73
C GLY A 188 1.21 22.63 11.36
N THR A 189 0.43 21.73 10.76
CA THR A 189 -0.87 21.32 11.35
C THR A 189 -0.76 20.01 12.12
N ALA A 190 -1.49 19.90 13.23
CA ALA A 190 -1.53 18.67 14.01
C ALA A 190 -2.21 17.52 13.25
N ALA A 191 -3.19 17.82 12.39
CA ALA A 191 -3.80 16.84 11.49
C ALA A 191 -2.77 16.14 10.59
N GLU A 192 -1.87 16.91 9.98
CA GLU A 192 -0.81 16.37 9.12
C GLU A 192 0.09 15.40 9.88
N ARG A 193 0.51 15.79 11.09
CA ARG A 193 1.35 14.96 11.95
C ARG A 193 0.63 13.71 12.44
N HIS A 194 -0.65 13.81 12.77
CA HIS A 194 -1.48 12.66 13.12
C HIS A 194 -1.55 11.64 11.99
N VAL A 195 -1.79 12.10 10.75
CA VAL A 195 -1.80 11.25 9.56
C VAL A 195 -0.43 10.64 9.28
N GLU A 196 0.66 11.40 9.50
CA GLU A 196 2.02 10.89 9.38
C GLU A 196 2.30 9.77 10.39
N ASN A 197 1.97 9.96 11.68
CA ASN A 197 2.11 8.95 12.71
C ASN A 197 1.31 7.67 12.39
N LEU A 198 0.07 7.82 11.90
CA LEU A 198 -0.76 6.69 11.45
C LEU A 198 -0.09 5.93 10.29
N LYS A 199 0.49 6.63 9.32
CA LYS A 199 1.19 6.00 8.19
C LYS A 199 2.47 5.29 8.63
N ILE A 200 3.25 5.90 9.52
CA ILE A 200 4.46 5.28 10.08
C ILE A 200 4.09 3.95 10.74
N ILE A 201 3.10 3.95 11.63
CA ILE A 201 2.66 2.75 12.35
C ILE A 201 2.11 1.67 11.42
N ARG A 202 1.37 2.07 10.39
CA ARG A 202 0.88 1.12 9.39
C ARG A 202 2.03 0.38 8.69
N GLN A 203 3.17 1.05 8.49
CA GLN A 203 4.32 0.47 7.80
C GLN A 203 5.22 -0.34 8.74
N ILE A 204 5.59 0.20 9.90
CA ILE A 204 6.58 -0.45 10.80
C ILE A 204 5.95 -1.32 11.89
N GLY A 205 4.66 -1.15 12.17
CA GLY A 205 3.94 -1.81 13.25
C GLY A 205 4.15 -1.20 14.63
N ILE A 206 3.21 -1.46 15.54
CA ILE A 206 3.18 -0.85 16.88
C ILE A 206 4.42 -1.20 17.71
N LYS A 207 4.93 -2.44 17.61
CA LYS A 207 6.09 -2.89 18.41
C LYS A 207 7.33 -2.06 18.10
N ASN A 208 7.67 -1.92 16.82
CA ASN A 208 8.84 -1.16 16.38
C ASN A 208 8.67 0.34 16.66
N TYR A 209 7.44 0.86 16.54
CA TYR A 209 7.14 2.24 16.90
C TYR A 209 7.41 2.50 18.39
N THR A 210 6.91 1.66 19.29
CA THR A 210 7.15 1.77 20.73
C THR A 210 8.63 1.58 21.07
N SER A 211 9.30 0.60 20.44
CA SER A 211 10.74 0.40 20.64
C SER A 211 11.57 1.62 20.21
N ALA A 212 11.18 2.30 19.12
CA ALA A 212 11.86 3.51 18.65
C ALA A 212 11.67 4.73 19.56
N MET A 213 10.63 4.73 20.41
CA MET A 213 10.41 5.75 21.44
C MET A 213 11.19 5.50 22.72
N ALA A 214 11.84 4.34 22.87
CA ALA A 214 12.60 4.04 24.08
C ALA A 214 13.71 5.08 24.30
N PRO A 215 14.03 5.42 25.56
CA PRO A 215 15.13 6.33 25.87
C PRO A 215 16.44 5.85 25.22
N LEU A 216 17.12 6.77 24.53
CA LEU A 216 18.35 6.49 23.82
C LEU A 216 19.55 6.60 24.75
N SER A 217 20.60 5.84 24.47
CA SER A 217 21.89 6.01 25.12
C SER A 217 22.48 7.39 24.80
N THR A 218 23.25 7.95 25.73
CA THR A 218 23.90 9.26 25.54
C THR A 218 24.90 9.24 24.38
N SER A 219 25.52 8.09 24.11
CA SER A 219 26.37 7.87 22.93
C SER A 219 25.58 8.01 21.64
N LEU A 220 24.43 7.34 21.53
CA LEU A 220 23.60 7.36 20.33
C LEU A 220 23.01 8.74 20.07
N ILE A 221 22.59 9.48 21.12
CA ILE A 221 22.14 10.88 20.99
C ILE A 221 23.24 11.75 20.37
N LYS A 222 24.48 11.63 20.86
CA LYS A 222 25.63 12.36 20.30
C LYS A 222 25.89 12.00 18.84
N LEU A 223 25.88 10.71 18.50
CA LEU A 223 26.06 10.25 17.11
C LEU A 223 24.98 10.81 16.19
N ARG A 224 23.71 10.80 16.63
CA ARG A 224 22.59 11.37 15.86
C ARG A 224 22.79 12.87 15.61
N SER A 225 23.19 13.63 16.62
CA SER A 225 23.52 15.06 16.47
C SER A 225 24.64 15.26 15.44
N ILE A 226 25.77 14.55 15.60
CA ILE A 226 26.91 14.66 14.68
C ILE A 226 26.49 14.41 13.22
N ILE A 227 25.65 13.40 12.98
CA ILE A 227 25.16 13.06 11.64
C ILE A 227 24.30 14.20 11.09
N VAL A 228 23.31 14.62 11.86
CA VAL A 228 22.34 15.64 11.47
C VAL A 228 23.02 17.01 11.27
N ASP A 229 24.10 17.27 11.99
CA ASP A 229 24.88 18.50 11.91
C ASP A 229 25.87 18.50 10.74
N ASN A 230 26.55 17.37 10.49
CA ASN A 230 27.72 17.34 9.60
C ASN A 230 27.64 16.35 8.44
N PHE A 231 26.89 15.26 8.58
CA PHE A 231 26.91 14.12 7.65
C PHE A 231 25.57 13.85 6.96
N VAL A 232 24.89 14.93 6.57
CA VAL A 232 23.70 14.93 5.71
C VAL A 232 23.98 15.75 4.45
N GLY A 233 23.47 15.28 3.30
CA GLY A 233 23.66 15.88 1.99
C GLY A 233 24.47 15.00 1.03
N PRO A 234 24.88 15.53 -0.13
CA PRO A 234 25.79 14.84 -1.05
C PRO A 234 27.22 14.75 -0.50
N ASP A 235 28.06 13.93 -1.15
CA ASP A 235 29.46 13.66 -0.79
C ASP A 235 29.66 12.97 0.56
N MET A 236 28.64 12.22 0.98
CA MET A 236 28.73 11.32 2.11
C MET A 236 29.25 9.96 1.67
N TYR A 237 29.94 9.28 2.57
CA TYR A 237 30.59 8.01 2.29
C TYR A 237 30.00 6.92 3.16
N TYR A 238 29.73 5.76 2.58
CA TYR A 238 29.44 4.57 3.36
C TYR A 238 29.81 3.30 2.61
N ALA A 239 30.74 2.53 3.17
CA ALA A 239 31.11 1.20 2.70
C ALA A 239 30.50 0.12 3.64
N PRO A 240 29.44 -0.59 3.22
CA PRO A 240 28.86 -1.69 3.97
C PRO A 240 29.87 -2.83 4.14
N GLU A 241 29.69 -3.62 5.20
CA GLU A 241 30.56 -4.74 5.53
C GLU A 241 30.49 -5.87 4.52
N PHE A 242 29.27 -6.19 4.08
CA PHE A 242 29.00 -7.22 3.08
C PHE A 242 28.64 -6.54 1.76
N PHE A 243 29.67 -6.22 0.97
CA PHE A 243 29.49 -5.52 -0.29
C PHE A 243 29.11 -6.52 -1.41
N THR A 244 27.81 -6.69 -1.66
CA THR A 244 27.31 -7.61 -2.71
C THR A 244 27.15 -6.97 -4.08
N HIS A 245 27.31 -5.65 -4.22
CA HIS A 245 27.01 -4.92 -5.45
C HIS A 245 28.28 -4.55 -6.22
N LYS A 246 28.58 -5.28 -7.30
CA LYS A 246 29.74 -5.02 -8.18
C LYS A 246 29.72 -3.65 -8.89
N ILE A 247 28.60 -2.92 -8.84
CA ILE A 247 28.37 -1.67 -9.58
C ILE A 247 28.89 -0.45 -8.79
N ILE A 248 28.76 -0.46 -7.46
CA ILE A 248 29.15 0.68 -6.62
C ILE A 248 30.66 0.59 -6.38
N LYS A 249 31.40 1.61 -6.80
CA LYS A 249 32.87 1.59 -6.73
C LYS A 249 33.43 2.64 -5.77
N THR A 250 32.84 3.83 -5.77
CA THR A 250 33.34 4.94 -4.97
C THR A 250 32.83 4.93 -3.54
N CYS A 251 31.68 4.28 -3.29
CA CYS A 251 30.92 4.28 -2.03
C CYS A 251 30.48 5.69 -1.57
N PHE A 252 30.53 6.68 -2.47
CA PHE A 252 30.04 8.02 -2.23
C PHE A 252 28.62 8.20 -2.75
N GLY A 253 27.90 9.16 -2.19
CA GLY A 253 26.53 9.45 -2.56
C GLY A 253 25.89 10.54 -1.73
N LYS A 254 24.56 10.53 -1.71
CA LYS A 254 23.73 11.40 -0.89
C LYS A 254 23.24 10.64 0.34
N ALA A 255 23.48 11.21 1.51
CA ALA A 255 22.82 10.78 2.74
C ALA A 255 21.72 11.77 3.16
N TYR A 256 20.63 11.26 3.70
CA TYR A 256 19.62 12.06 4.40
C TYR A 256 19.03 11.25 5.55
N VAL A 257 18.42 11.94 6.52
CA VAL A 257 17.90 11.31 7.73
C VAL A 257 16.37 11.18 7.64
N VAL A 258 15.86 10.04 8.05
CA VAL A 258 14.45 9.90 8.47
C VAL A 258 14.46 10.00 10.00
N PRO A 259 13.76 10.96 10.61
CA PRO A 259 13.91 11.23 12.03
C PRO A 259 13.26 10.18 12.93
N PHE A 260 12.21 9.50 12.47
CA PHE A 260 11.49 8.53 13.29
C PHE A 260 10.91 7.33 12.50
N PRO A 261 11.22 6.09 12.92
CA PRO A 261 12.43 5.72 13.67
C PRO A 261 13.68 6.29 12.98
N PHE A 262 14.62 6.78 13.80
CA PHE A 262 15.83 7.41 13.27
C PHE A 262 16.59 6.44 12.38
N SER A 263 16.83 6.85 11.13
CA SER A 263 17.64 6.10 10.18
C SER A 263 18.36 7.02 9.23
N VAL A 264 19.59 6.64 8.86
CA VAL A 264 20.36 7.32 7.82
C VAL A 264 20.13 6.58 6.51
N VAL A 265 19.70 7.31 5.50
CA VAL A 265 19.40 6.74 4.20
C VAL A 265 20.46 7.18 3.22
N MET A 266 21.19 6.22 2.66
CA MET A 266 22.26 6.41 1.70
C MET A 266 21.78 6.06 0.29
N VAL A 267 22.05 6.95 -0.66
CA VAL A 267 21.81 6.74 -2.09
C VAL A 267 23.12 7.01 -2.84
N TYR A 268 23.68 5.98 -3.45
CA TYR A 268 24.99 6.04 -4.10
C TYR A 268 24.96 6.86 -5.40
N ASP A 269 26.14 7.33 -5.83
CA ASP A 269 26.26 8.12 -7.06
C ASP A 269 26.18 7.28 -8.34
N GLU A 270 26.46 5.98 -8.25
CA GLU A 270 26.48 5.07 -9.40
C GLU A 270 25.18 4.28 -9.55
N ASP A 271 24.38 4.19 -8.48
CA ASP A 271 23.17 3.37 -8.43
C ASP A 271 22.05 4.11 -7.69
N GLU A 272 20.82 3.94 -8.15
CA GLU A 272 19.62 4.48 -7.50
C GLU A 272 19.15 3.61 -6.31
N THR A 273 19.82 2.49 -6.05
CA THR A 273 19.56 1.66 -4.86
C THR A 273 19.69 2.47 -3.57
N VAL A 274 18.71 2.28 -2.69
CA VAL A 274 18.62 2.96 -1.40
C VAL A 274 19.06 1.99 -0.30
N LEU A 275 20.06 2.39 0.48
CA LEU A 275 20.50 1.67 1.68
C LEU A 275 20.03 2.43 2.91
N VAL A 276 19.50 1.72 3.91
CA VAL A 276 18.96 2.31 5.14
C VAL A 276 19.75 1.76 6.31
N LEU A 277 20.39 2.66 7.04
CA LEU A 277 21.17 2.37 8.25
C LEU A 277 20.28 2.69 9.46
N ALA A 278 19.93 1.68 10.22
CA ALA A 278 19.00 1.81 11.34
C ALA A 278 19.58 1.27 12.66
N GLU A 279 20.52 0.33 12.59
CA GLU A 279 21.12 -0.27 13.77
C GLU A 279 22.22 0.61 14.35
N GLU A 280 22.44 0.54 15.68
CA GLU A 280 23.39 1.41 16.38
C GLU A 280 24.82 1.27 15.84
N TRP A 281 25.26 0.04 15.55
CA TRP A 281 26.60 -0.22 14.99
C TRP A 281 26.75 0.32 13.56
N GLU A 282 25.68 0.34 12.75
CA GLU A 282 25.71 0.92 11.40
C GLU A 282 25.87 2.43 11.46
N ILE A 283 25.13 3.07 12.38
CA ILE A 283 25.18 4.52 12.64
C ILE A 283 26.57 4.92 13.14
N GLU A 284 27.13 4.17 14.09
CA GLU A 284 28.48 4.40 14.61
C GLU A 284 29.53 4.26 13.49
N ARG A 285 29.47 3.16 12.73
CA ARG A 285 30.37 2.92 11.60
C ARG A 285 30.27 4.02 10.54
N TYR A 286 29.05 4.50 10.25
CA TYR A 286 28.85 5.61 9.32
C TYR A 286 29.60 6.87 9.77
N VAL A 287 29.50 7.24 11.05
CA VAL A 287 30.24 8.38 11.60
C VAL A 287 31.75 8.13 11.51
N GLN A 288 32.24 6.99 11.99
CA GLN A 288 33.67 6.65 11.98
C GLN A 288 34.28 6.70 10.56
N GLN A 289 33.57 6.18 9.56
CA GLN A 289 34.03 6.22 8.17
C GLN A 289 34.10 7.65 7.62
N ASN A 290 33.12 8.50 7.94
CA ASN A 290 33.08 9.88 7.47
C ASN A 290 34.05 10.81 8.22
N GLU A 291 34.51 10.41 9.40
CA GLU A 291 35.58 11.09 10.17
C GLU A 291 36.99 10.65 9.75
N ASN A 292 37.13 9.55 9.01
CA ASN A 292 38.43 9.08 8.54
C ASN A 292 39.09 10.14 7.64
N LYS A 293 40.37 10.46 7.94
CA LYS A 293 41.16 11.49 7.23
C LYS A 293 41.22 11.25 5.72
N GLU A 294 41.31 10.00 5.27
CA GLU A 294 41.34 9.70 3.83
C GLU A 294 39.98 9.97 3.18
N ILE A 295 38.89 9.64 3.84
CA ILE A 295 37.54 9.94 3.34
C ILE A 295 37.28 11.44 3.33
N GLN A 296 37.73 12.18 4.35
CA GLN A 296 37.68 13.64 4.37
C GLN A 296 38.48 14.26 3.21
N ARG A 297 39.68 13.73 2.91
CA ARG A 297 40.48 14.15 1.75
C ARG A 297 39.73 13.92 0.44
N ARG A 298 39.16 12.72 0.25
CA ARG A 298 38.35 12.37 -0.93
C ARG A 298 37.12 13.28 -1.06
N ARG A 299 36.42 13.53 0.04
CA ARG A 299 35.28 14.46 0.10
C ARG A 299 35.71 15.87 -0.28
N HIS A 300 36.86 16.34 0.20
CA HIS A 300 37.37 17.67 -0.13
C HIS A 300 37.57 17.80 -1.65
N VAL A 301 38.23 16.84 -2.31
CA VAL A 301 38.38 16.83 -3.79
C VAL A 301 37.03 16.94 -4.50
N ARG A 302 36.03 16.18 -4.03
CA ARG A 302 34.67 16.22 -4.59
C ARG A 302 34.01 17.58 -4.41
N GLN A 303 34.11 18.17 -3.22
CA GLN A 303 33.58 19.51 -2.94
C GLN A 303 34.29 20.58 -3.79
N THR A 304 35.60 20.46 -4.01
CA THR A 304 36.36 21.34 -4.91
C THR A 304 35.86 21.24 -6.35
N LEU A 305 35.54 20.03 -6.82
CA LEU A 305 34.95 19.83 -8.15
C LEU A 305 33.53 20.40 -8.23
N ARG A 306 32.71 20.29 -7.17
CA ARG A 306 31.39 20.93 -7.10
C ARG A 306 31.47 22.45 -7.11
N ALA A 307 32.49 23.03 -6.45
CA ALA A 307 32.72 24.47 -6.43
C ALA A 307 32.96 25.07 -7.83
N LEU A 308 33.41 24.26 -8.77
CA LEU A 308 33.64 24.63 -10.18
C LEU A 308 32.43 24.41 -11.09
N GLU A 309 31.35 23.80 -10.59
CA GLU A 309 30.18 23.48 -11.42
C GLU A 309 29.50 24.73 -11.99
N GLY A 310 29.24 24.70 -13.30
CA GLY A 310 28.62 25.81 -14.03
C GLY A 310 29.53 27.01 -14.25
N LYS A 311 30.78 26.95 -13.79
CA LYS A 311 31.77 28.03 -13.93
C LYS A 311 32.67 27.79 -15.14
N VAL A 312 33.19 28.88 -15.71
CA VAL A 312 34.22 28.82 -16.75
C VAL A 312 35.55 28.48 -16.08
N ILE A 313 36.15 27.38 -16.49
CA ILE A 313 37.41 26.85 -15.95
C ILE A 313 38.46 26.70 -17.04
N ILE A 314 39.73 26.78 -16.66
CA ILE A 314 40.86 26.35 -17.50
C ILE A 314 41.10 24.87 -17.20
N GLY A 315 40.81 23.98 -18.14
CA GLY A 315 40.88 22.54 -17.94
C GLY A 315 41.54 21.78 -19.09
N PRO A 316 42.01 20.54 -18.83
CA PRO A 316 42.69 19.72 -19.82
C PRO A 316 41.73 19.22 -20.91
N SER A 317 42.12 19.40 -22.16
CA SER A 317 41.48 18.86 -23.35
C SER A 317 42.47 17.95 -24.08
N ARG A 318 41.93 16.90 -24.70
CA ARG A 318 42.70 15.95 -25.49
C ARG A 318 42.01 15.69 -26.81
N GLU A 319 42.73 15.87 -27.91
CA GLU A 319 42.25 15.45 -29.23
C GLU A 319 42.40 13.94 -29.40
N LYS A 320 41.47 13.32 -30.16
CA LYS A 320 41.43 11.85 -30.33
C LYS A 320 42.73 11.24 -30.88
N ASN A 321 43.54 12.03 -31.58
CA ASN A 321 44.76 11.59 -32.23
C ASN A 321 46.04 12.13 -31.58
N ASP A 322 45.92 12.91 -30.49
CA ASP A 322 47.07 13.55 -29.86
C ASP A 322 47.39 12.93 -28.48
N THR A 323 48.68 12.83 -28.21
CA THR A 323 49.22 12.43 -26.91
C THR A 323 49.39 13.62 -25.97
N GLU A 324 49.42 14.84 -26.50
CA GLU A 324 49.62 16.05 -25.71
C GLU A 324 48.29 16.58 -25.13
N ILE A 325 48.31 16.93 -23.84
CA ILE A 325 47.16 17.51 -23.13
C ILE A 325 47.29 19.03 -23.18
N GLN A 326 46.35 19.68 -23.86
CA GLN A 326 46.28 21.14 -23.96
C GLN A 326 45.23 21.70 -22.99
N TYR A 327 45.32 22.97 -22.64
CA TYR A 327 44.46 23.60 -21.63
C TYR A 327 43.63 24.70 -22.25
N TYR A 328 42.30 24.58 -22.13
CA TYR A 328 41.35 25.51 -22.72
C TYR A 328 40.34 26.00 -21.69
N ARG A 329 39.66 27.09 -22.02
CA ARG A 329 38.49 27.56 -21.27
C ARG A 329 37.27 26.72 -21.63
N GLY A 330 36.64 26.12 -20.63
CA GLY A 330 35.43 25.31 -20.80
C GLY A 330 34.50 25.45 -19.60
N ILE A 331 33.32 24.85 -19.67
CA ILE A 331 32.33 24.87 -18.59
C ILE A 331 32.28 23.49 -17.95
N LEU A 332 32.53 23.42 -16.63
CA LEU A 332 32.41 22.16 -15.88
C LEU A 332 30.95 21.89 -15.52
N SER A 333 30.50 20.66 -15.74
CA SER A 333 29.15 20.20 -15.44
C SER A 333 29.19 18.88 -14.68
N ILE A 334 28.20 18.69 -13.79
CA ILE A 334 28.05 17.46 -13.01
C ILE A 334 26.73 16.79 -13.38
N GLN A 335 26.83 15.62 -14.02
CA GLN A 335 25.68 14.78 -14.33
C GLN A 335 25.21 14.03 -13.08
N ARG A 336 23.90 14.15 -12.82
CA ARG A 336 23.18 13.53 -11.69
C ARG A 336 22.03 12.66 -12.18
N HIS A 337 21.53 11.78 -11.32
CA HIS A 337 20.37 10.91 -11.64
C HIS A 337 19.10 11.72 -11.94
N LYS A 338 18.89 12.80 -11.18
CA LYS A 338 17.72 13.67 -11.31
C LYS A 338 18.15 15.11 -11.53
N ARG A 339 17.34 15.86 -12.27
CA ARG A 339 17.54 17.29 -12.55
C ARG A 339 16.78 18.21 -11.59
N SER A 340 16.06 17.65 -10.61
CA SER A 340 15.33 18.46 -9.62
C SER A 340 16.31 19.29 -8.78
N LYS A 341 15.85 20.47 -8.37
CA LYS A 341 16.64 21.45 -7.64
C LYS A 341 16.03 21.69 -6.26
N TRP A 342 16.88 21.99 -5.28
CA TRP A 342 16.49 22.33 -3.92
C TRP A 342 16.69 23.84 -3.67
N SER A 343 15.69 24.47 -3.04
CA SER A 343 15.49 25.86 -2.52
C SER A 343 16.20 27.08 -3.13
N ASN A 344 17.37 26.93 -3.76
CA ASN A 344 18.18 27.97 -4.41
C ASN A 344 18.66 27.52 -5.81
N ASN A 345 17.85 26.73 -6.53
CA ASN A 345 18.17 26.20 -7.86
C ASN A 345 19.42 25.29 -7.96
N TYR A 346 19.99 24.84 -6.84
CA TYR A 346 21.09 23.89 -6.83
C TYR A 346 20.60 22.46 -6.76
N ASN A 347 21.33 21.53 -7.39
CA ASN A 347 20.94 20.14 -7.47
C ASN A 347 21.66 19.29 -6.41
N MET A 348 20.91 18.91 -5.38
CA MET A 348 21.37 18.07 -4.26
C MET A 348 21.09 16.57 -4.47
N ASN A 349 20.83 16.12 -5.69
CA ASN A 349 20.60 14.70 -5.99
C ASN A 349 21.91 13.92 -6.11
N PRO A 350 21.88 12.59 -5.90
CA PRO A 350 23.01 11.71 -6.16
C PRO A 350 23.43 11.72 -7.64
N GLY A 351 24.67 11.33 -7.86
CA GLY A 351 25.34 11.26 -9.15
C GLY A 351 26.49 12.25 -9.23
N PHE A 352 27.64 11.75 -9.67
CA PHE A 352 28.90 12.51 -9.65
C PHE A 352 29.78 12.26 -10.87
N LYS A 353 29.17 12.24 -12.05
CA LYS A 353 29.91 12.17 -13.31
C LYS A 353 30.21 13.57 -13.81
N ILE A 354 31.50 13.88 -13.98
CA ILE A 354 31.98 15.23 -14.30
C ILE A 354 32.35 15.27 -15.77
N THR A 355 31.90 16.32 -16.43
CA THR A 355 32.22 16.60 -17.83
C THR A 355 32.57 18.07 -18.00
N VAL A 356 33.56 18.37 -18.84
CA VAL A 356 33.89 19.74 -19.25
C VAL A 356 33.57 19.90 -20.72
N SER A 357 32.74 20.89 -21.06
CA SER A 357 32.46 21.26 -22.45
C SER A 357 33.30 22.44 -22.87
N TYR A 358 33.96 22.31 -24.01
CA TYR A 358 34.77 23.34 -24.65
C TYR A 358 34.09 23.77 -25.93
N VAL A 359 33.94 25.09 -26.11
CA VAL A 359 33.48 25.70 -27.35
C VAL A 359 34.68 26.35 -28.01
N ASP A 360 35.09 25.80 -29.15
CA ASP A 360 36.18 26.35 -29.96
C ASP A 360 35.60 27.35 -30.97
N ILE A 361 36.32 28.46 -31.17
CA ILE A 361 35.95 29.51 -32.13
C ILE A 361 36.19 29.01 -33.57
N GLN A 362 37.12 28.05 -33.76
CA GLN A 362 37.53 27.56 -35.07
C GLN A 362 36.76 26.31 -35.53
N SER A 363 36.16 25.56 -34.59
CA SER A 363 35.35 24.39 -34.89
C SER A 363 34.06 24.41 -34.05
N PRO A 364 32.86 24.51 -34.67
CA PRO A 364 31.59 24.63 -33.94
C PRO A 364 31.15 23.36 -33.22
N ASN A 365 32.00 22.32 -33.20
CA ASN A 365 31.70 21.06 -32.54
C ASN A 365 32.07 21.16 -31.06
N GLU A 366 31.06 21.10 -30.18
CA GLU A 366 31.26 21.03 -28.73
C GLU A 366 32.11 19.82 -28.36
N ARG A 367 33.28 20.06 -27.76
CA ARG A 367 34.17 19.01 -27.28
C ARG A 367 33.86 18.74 -25.81
N VAL A 368 33.50 17.51 -25.47
CA VAL A 368 33.17 17.11 -24.09
C VAL A 368 34.19 16.12 -23.57
N VAL A 369 34.79 16.44 -22.43
CA VAL A 369 35.87 15.67 -21.80
C VAL A 369 35.41 15.14 -20.46
N GLY A 370 35.75 13.88 -20.12
CA GLY A 370 35.31 13.18 -18.92
C GLY A 370 36.39 12.95 -17.86
N HIS A 371 36.09 12.07 -16.89
CA HIS A 371 36.95 11.76 -15.74
C HIS A 371 38.37 11.32 -16.11
N ASP A 372 38.51 10.53 -17.18
CA ASP A 372 39.77 9.97 -17.66
C ASP A 372 40.82 11.04 -18.01
N VAL A 373 40.41 12.06 -18.76
CA VAL A 373 41.30 13.16 -19.17
C VAL A 373 41.48 14.19 -18.05
N LEU A 374 40.45 14.40 -17.22
CA LEU A 374 40.53 15.26 -16.04
C LEU A 374 41.43 14.67 -14.93
N GLY A 375 41.79 13.38 -15.03
CA GLY A 375 42.57 12.66 -14.04
C GLY A 375 41.78 12.36 -12.76
N ILE A 376 40.45 12.17 -12.87
CA ILE A 376 39.59 11.77 -11.76
C ILE A 376 39.59 10.24 -11.68
N THR A 377 40.11 9.70 -10.58
CA THR A 377 40.09 8.27 -10.27
C THR A 377 38.85 7.90 -9.44
N GLU A 378 38.50 6.62 -9.40
CA GLU A 378 37.40 6.10 -8.55
C GLU A 378 37.64 6.42 -7.04
N ASP A 379 38.90 6.44 -6.62
CA ASP A 379 39.28 6.82 -5.26
C ASP A 379 39.44 8.33 -5.04
N PHE A 380 39.15 9.18 -6.02
CA PHE A 380 39.34 10.65 -5.93
C PHE A 380 40.72 11.04 -5.37
N GLN A 381 41.78 10.35 -5.81
CA GLN A 381 43.15 10.70 -5.45
C GLN A 381 43.56 12.01 -6.12
N MET A 382 44.45 12.77 -5.45
CA MET A 382 44.94 14.02 -6.01
C MET A 382 45.99 13.73 -7.09
N THR A 383 45.53 13.57 -8.33
CA THR A 383 46.40 13.36 -9.49
C THR A 383 47.11 14.66 -9.90
N SER A 384 48.18 14.56 -10.69
CA SER A 384 48.88 15.72 -11.24
C SER A 384 47.96 16.61 -12.08
N GLN A 385 47.04 16.00 -12.83
CA GLN A 385 46.06 16.70 -13.66
C GLN A 385 45.07 17.50 -12.79
N LEU A 386 44.52 16.88 -11.74
CA LEU A 386 43.62 17.56 -10.80
C LEU A 386 44.33 18.68 -10.03
N LYS A 387 45.57 18.46 -9.60
CA LYS A 387 46.36 19.49 -8.92
C LYS A 387 46.59 20.70 -9.82
N LYS A 388 46.90 20.49 -11.09
CA LYS A 388 47.05 21.57 -12.08
C LYS A 388 45.70 22.26 -12.32
N LEU A 389 44.62 21.51 -12.53
CA LEU A 389 43.26 22.04 -12.68
C LEU A 389 42.87 22.96 -11.51
N PHE A 390 43.10 22.54 -10.26
CA PHE A 390 42.77 23.36 -9.09
C PHE A 390 43.69 24.57 -8.93
N SER A 391 44.96 24.45 -9.33
CA SER A 391 45.92 25.55 -9.29
C SER A 391 45.57 26.64 -10.31
N ASP A 392 45.21 26.24 -11.53
CA ASP A 392 44.85 27.15 -12.62
C ASP A 392 43.52 27.87 -12.36
N ASN A 393 42.66 27.31 -11.49
CA ASN A 393 41.34 27.86 -11.14
C ASN A 393 41.23 28.25 -9.65
N LYS A 394 42.34 28.57 -8.99
CA LYS A 394 42.43 28.74 -7.52
C LYS A 394 41.40 29.73 -6.95
N GLU A 395 41.20 30.88 -7.60
CA GLU A 395 40.25 31.90 -7.15
C GLU A 395 38.79 31.42 -7.26
N THR A 396 38.44 30.82 -8.40
CA THR A 396 37.12 30.23 -8.66
C THR A 396 36.79 29.12 -7.67
N VAL A 397 37.79 28.28 -7.35
CA VAL A 397 37.69 27.24 -6.33
C VAL A 397 37.43 27.85 -4.95
N HIS A 398 38.21 28.85 -4.55
CA HIS A 398 38.10 29.46 -3.22
C HIS A 398 36.70 30.05 -3.00
N ILE A 399 36.19 30.83 -3.96
CA ILE A 399 34.84 31.42 -3.90
C ILE A 399 33.78 30.31 -3.92
N GLY A 400 33.88 29.36 -4.84
CA GLY A 400 32.89 28.29 -4.98
C GLY A 400 32.83 27.33 -3.79
N LEU A 401 33.94 27.10 -3.10
CA LEU A 401 33.95 26.26 -1.90
C LEU A 401 33.17 26.91 -0.77
N ALA A 402 33.33 28.22 -0.56
CA ALA A 402 32.56 28.95 0.44
C ALA A 402 31.05 28.92 0.12
N GLU A 403 30.67 29.09 -1.15
CA GLU A 403 29.28 29.01 -1.62
C GLU A 403 28.68 27.62 -1.36
N ILE A 404 29.39 26.55 -1.76
CA ILE A 404 28.93 25.17 -1.58
C ILE A 404 28.84 24.81 -0.10
N GLN A 405 29.81 25.19 0.73
CA GLN A 405 29.77 24.93 2.17
C GLN A 405 28.56 25.60 2.83
N LYS A 406 28.31 26.87 2.52
CA LYS A 406 27.13 27.60 3.00
C LYS A 406 25.85 26.91 2.57
N LEU A 407 25.76 26.52 1.30
CA LEU A 407 24.59 25.83 0.75
C LEU A 407 24.34 24.46 1.41
N MET A 408 25.40 23.70 1.71
CA MET A 408 25.27 22.43 2.44
C MET A 408 24.78 22.67 3.87
N GLU A 409 25.24 23.72 4.53
CA GLU A 409 24.78 24.07 5.88
C GLU A 409 23.30 24.48 5.87
N GLU A 410 22.89 25.34 4.93
CA GLU A 410 21.48 25.71 4.72
C GLU A 410 20.60 24.47 4.46
N TYR A 411 21.10 23.51 3.67
CA TYR A 411 20.39 22.26 3.41
C TYR A 411 20.16 21.45 4.68
N ARG A 412 21.18 21.29 5.53
CA ARG A 412 21.04 20.53 6.78
C ARG A 412 20.15 21.27 7.77
N GLN A 413 20.35 22.58 7.92
CA GLN A 413 19.55 23.42 8.79
C GLN A 413 18.06 23.34 8.44
N TYR A 414 17.71 23.43 7.14
CA TYR A 414 16.33 23.31 6.70
C TYR A 414 15.64 22.01 7.17
N TYR A 415 16.28 20.85 7.00
CA TYR A 415 15.68 19.57 7.41
C TYR A 415 15.73 19.35 8.93
N ARG A 416 16.71 19.94 9.63
CA ARG A 416 16.73 20.00 11.10
C ARG A 416 15.53 20.77 11.62
N ASP A 417 15.34 21.97 11.10
CA ASP A 417 14.25 22.87 11.50
C ASP A 417 12.89 22.27 11.14
N GLU A 418 12.75 21.65 9.97
CA GLU A 418 11.51 20.93 9.59
C GLU A 418 11.22 19.77 10.55
N THR A 419 12.24 18.99 10.91
CA THR A 419 12.08 17.87 11.85
C THR A 419 11.66 18.36 13.22
N LYS A 420 12.33 19.40 13.73
CA LYS A 420 12.00 20.00 15.02
C LYS A 420 10.59 20.57 15.01
N TRP A 421 10.22 21.33 13.97
CA TRP A 421 8.89 21.91 13.82
C TRP A 421 7.78 20.86 13.79
N LYS A 422 8.03 19.71 13.15
CA LYS A 422 7.10 18.58 13.15
C LYS A 422 6.91 17.98 14.54
N GLU A 423 7.99 17.79 15.28
CA GLU A 423 7.97 17.23 16.63
C GLU A 423 7.32 18.18 17.64
N GLU A 424 7.61 19.49 17.52
CA GLU A 424 6.96 20.56 18.29
C GLU A 424 5.46 20.66 18.02
N THR A 425 5.02 20.42 16.77
CA THR A 425 3.60 20.52 16.39
C THR A 425 2.75 19.41 17.00
N LEU A 426 3.23 18.18 16.92
CA LEU A 426 2.62 16.99 17.54
C LEU A 426 3.69 15.90 17.64
N SER A 427 3.95 15.44 18.86
CA SER A 427 5.02 14.49 19.14
C SER A 427 4.73 13.11 18.51
N TYR A 428 5.77 12.31 18.32
CA TYR A 428 5.58 10.88 18.00
C TYR A 428 4.91 10.14 19.17
N GLY A 429 5.12 10.62 20.40
CA GLY A 429 4.59 10.03 21.62
C GLY A 429 3.09 10.16 21.79
N PHE A 430 2.46 11.20 21.22
CA PHE A 430 1.01 11.39 21.22
C PHE A 430 0.26 10.12 20.82
N PHE A 431 0.77 9.40 19.82
CA PHE A 431 0.12 8.18 19.34
C PHE A 431 0.01 7.12 20.44
N ILE A 432 1.12 6.81 21.13
CA ILE A 432 1.14 5.76 22.15
C ILE A 432 0.49 6.23 23.43
N ASN A 433 0.81 7.45 23.85
CA ASN A 433 0.44 7.97 25.15
C ASN A 433 -1.04 8.34 25.22
N VAL A 434 -1.63 8.82 24.13
CA VAL A 434 -3.01 9.33 24.06
C VAL A 434 -3.86 8.52 23.08
N TYR A 435 -3.46 8.45 21.80
CA TYR A 435 -4.32 7.91 20.75
C TYR A 435 -4.57 6.39 20.85
N ASP A 436 -3.57 5.60 21.25
CA ASP A 436 -3.70 4.15 21.41
C ASP A 436 -4.03 3.70 22.84
N ASN A 437 -4.19 4.66 23.75
CA ASN A 437 -4.40 4.43 25.18
C ASN A 437 -5.79 4.92 25.65
N PRO A 438 -6.83 4.10 25.51
CA PRO A 438 -8.20 4.45 25.95
C PRO A 438 -8.40 4.40 27.48
N SER A 439 -7.37 4.02 28.24
CA SER A 439 -7.46 3.82 29.69
C SER A 439 -7.12 5.07 30.50
N ILE A 440 -6.71 6.16 29.85
CA ILE A 440 -6.33 7.41 30.50
C ILE A 440 -7.58 8.06 31.09
N PRO A 441 -7.64 8.37 32.40
CA PRO A 441 -8.73 9.14 32.98
C PRO A 441 -8.78 10.58 32.46
N LEU A 442 -9.97 11.15 32.34
CA LEU A 442 -10.15 12.53 31.85
C LEU A 442 -9.39 13.54 32.73
N GLU A 443 -9.31 13.28 34.03
CA GLU A 443 -8.64 14.13 35.02
C GLU A 443 -7.12 14.11 34.86
N SER A 444 -6.55 13.03 34.31
CA SER A 444 -5.11 12.86 34.11
C SER A 444 -4.63 13.35 32.74
N LEU A 445 -5.55 13.48 31.78
CA LEU A 445 -5.23 13.90 30.41
C LEU A 445 -4.53 15.27 30.33
N PRO A 446 -4.93 16.32 31.06
CA PRO A 446 -4.24 17.61 31.03
C PRO A 446 -2.77 17.52 31.45
N ALA A 447 -2.51 16.86 32.58
CA ALA A 447 -1.14 16.68 33.07
C ALA A 447 -0.28 15.87 32.08
N LEU A 448 -0.86 14.86 31.44
CA LEU A 448 -0.17 14.08 30.41
C LEU A 448 0.20 14.94 29.19
N LEU A 449 -0.74 15.75 28.67
CA LEU A 449 -0.47 16.58 27.49
C LEU A 449 0.56 17.67 27.80
N ILE A 450 0.50 18.31 28.97
CA ILE A 450 1.48 19.31 29.41
C ILE A 450 2.89 18.71 29.54
N THR A 451 3.00 17.45 29.93
CA THR A 451 4.29 16.78 30.13
C THR A 451 4.87 16.15 28.88
N THR A 452 4.05 15.89 27.85
CA THR A 452 4.47 15.12 26.66
C THR A 452 4.44 15.89 25.35
N GLU A 453 3.68 16.98 25.26
CA GLU A 453 3.52 17.78 24.04
C GLU A 453 4.07 19.18 24.24
N GLU A 454 4.63 19.80 23.20
CA GLU A 454 5.16 21.18 23.24
C GLU A 454 4.15 22.21 22.71
N ASN A 455 3.30 21.82 21.76
CA ASN A 455 2.30 22.70 21.16
C ASN A 455 1.21 23.12 22.17
N GLN A 456 1.13 24.41 22.46
CA GLN A 456 0.14 24.99 23.39
C GLN A 456 -1.32 24.70 22.98
N LEU A 457 -1.62 24.60 21.69
CA LEU A 457 -2.96 24.26 21.22
C LEU A 457 -3.32 22.80 21.55
N ILE A 458 -2.34 21.90 21.50
CA ILE A 458 -2.51 20.49 21.89
C ILE A 458 -2.59 20.37 23.42
N GLN A 459 -1.77 21.11 24.16
CA GLN A 459 -1.82 21.14 25.62
C GLN A 459 -3.16 21.64 26.16
N SER A 460 -3.78 22.62 25.48
CA SER A 460 -5.07 23.21 25.87
C SER A 460 -6.30 22.44 25.36
N LEU A 461 -6.12 21.32 24.64
CA LEU A 461 -7.22 20.45 24.18
C LEU A 461 -8.25 20.09 25.26
N PRO A 462 -7.86 19.74 26.50
CA PRO A 462 -8.82 19.40 27.54
C PRO A 462 -9.75 20.55 27.91
N GLU A 463 -9.31 21.80 27.72
CA GLU A 463 -10.10 23.00 28.00
C GLU A 463 -10.89 23.44 26.77
N SER A 464 -10.25 23.48 25.61
CA SER A 464 -10.85 23.97 24.36
C SER A 464 -11.91 23.03 23.78
N GLU A 465 -11.69 21.71 23.89
CA GLU A 465 -12.56 20.66 23.37
C GLU A 465 -13.24 19.86 24.49
N TYR A 466 -13.40 20.47 25.67
CA TYR A 466 -13.98 19.84 26.86
C TYR A 466 -15.32 19.11 26.60
N PRO A 467 -16.31 19.71 25.88
CA PRO A 467 -17.57 19.02 25.59
C PRO A 467 -17.37 17.75 24.75
N SER A 468 -16.49 17.80 23.74
CA SER A 468 -16.15 16.68 22.87
C SER A 468 -15.52 15.54 23.66
N LEU A 469 -14.61 15.88 24.57
CA LEU A 469 -13.94 14.90 25.44
C LEU A 469 -14.90 14.28 26.45
N ILE A 470 -15.74 15.06 27.15
CA ILE A 470 -16.77 14.49 28.03
C ILE A 470 -17.61 13.47 27.29
N TYR A 471 -18.08 13.82 26.08
CA TYR A 471 -18.92 12.93 25.30
C TYR A 471 -18.18 11.65 24.89
N LEU A 472 -16.89 11.75 24.54
CA LEU A 472 -16.03 10.59 24.30
C LEU A 472 -15.96 9.68 25.53
N TYR A 473 -15.65 10.22 26.69
CA TYR A 473 -15.50 9.46 27.93
C TYR A 473 -16.83 8.81 28.37
N GLU A 474 -17.95 9.53 28.25
CA GLU A 474 -19.28 8.99 28.51
C GLU A 474 -19.64 7.84 27.56
N ARG A 475 -19.35 7.99 26.25
CA ARG A 475 -19.53 6.90 25.28
C ARG A 475 -18.70 5.69 25.64
N MET A 476 -17.42 5.88 25.94
CA MET A 476 -16.52 4.81 26.36
C MET A 476 -17.02 4.10 27.62
N ARG A 477 -17.54 4.86 28.59
CA ARG A 477 -18.13 4.33 29.82
C ARG A 477 -19.36 3.48 29.53
N VAL A 478 -20.34 4.01 28.81
CA VAL A 478 -21.61 3.33 28.49
C VAL A 478 -21.38 2.04 27.70
N VAL A 479 -20.54 2.09 26.67
CA VAL A 479 -20.26 0.92 25.81
C VAL A 479 -19.53 -0.18 26.58
N ASN A 480 -18.72 0.17 27.58
CA ASN A 480 -17.96 -0.79 28.39
C ASN A 480 -18.65 -1.21 29.69
N LEU A 481 -19.91 -0.83 29.94
CA LEU A 481 -20.64 -1.23 31.15
C LEU A 481 -20.76 -2.76 31.31
N SER A 482 -21.00 -3.48 30.22
CA SER A 482 -21.06 -4.94 30.21
C SER A 482 -20.80 -5.51 28.83
N ARG A 483 -20.60 -6.83 28.75
CA ARG A 483 -20.42 -7.52 27.46
C ARG A 483 -21.60 -7.35 26.51
N VAL A 484 -22.81 -7.22 27.05
CA VAL A 484 -24.03 -6.97 26.27
C VAL A 484 -23.96 -5.60 25.62
N HIS A 485 -23.53 -4.55 26.34
CA HIS A 485 -23.37 -3.21 25.79
C HIS A 485 -22.32 -3.18 24.69
N GLN A 486 -21.18 -3.85 24.88
CA GLN A 486 -20.13 -3.95 23.86
C GLN A 486 -20.64 -4.59 22.56
N TRP A 487 -21.33 -5.72 22.67
CA TRP A 487 -21.91 -6.43 21.53
C TRP A 487 -22.99 -5.61 20.85
N TRP A 488 -23.91 -5.05 21.64
CA TRP A 488 -25.03 -4.25 21.15
C TRP A 488 -24.54 -3.01 20.40
N TYR A 489 -23.59 -2.28 20.99
CA TYR A 489 -22.99 -1.11 20.36
C TYR A 489 -22.35 -1.47 19.02
N LEU A 490 -21.44 -2.45 19.00
CA LEU A 490 -20.74 -2.85 17.77
C LEU A 490 -21.72 -3.34 16.69
N PHE A 491 -22.81 -4.01 17.07
CA PHE A 491 -23.81 -4.47 16.11
C PHE A 491 -24.55 -3.31 15.44
N TRP A 492 -25.16 -2.42 16.23
CA TRP A 492 -25.97 -1.33 15.69
C TRP A 492 -25.13 -0.25 15.03
N GLU A 493 -23.94 0.01 15.55
CA GLU A 493 -23.00 0.95 14.93
C GLU A 493 -22.45 0.42 13.60
N ASP A 494 -22.11 -0.87 13.49
CA ASP A 494 -21.67 -1.47 12.22
C ASP A 494 -22.81 -1.50 11.18
N LEU A 495 -24.03 -1.81 11.64
CA LEU A 495 -25.23 -1.75 10.83
C LEU A 495 -25.41 -0.35 10.24
N TRP A 496 -25.33 0.70 11.06
CA TRP A 496 -25.38 2.07 10.58
C TRP A 496 -24.26 2.36 9.59
N ARG A 497 -23.00 2.12 9.97
CA ARG A 497 -21.82 2.44 9.17
C ARG A 497 -21.88 1.86 7.75
N LYS A 498 -22.33 0.61 7.59
CA LYS A 498 -22.36 -0.08 6.30
C LYS A 498 -23.65 0.07 5.50
N ASN A 499 -24.72 0.60 6.09
CA ASN A 499 -26.03 0.58 5.44
C ASN A 499 -26.76 1.93 5.41
N HIS A 500 -26.32 2.94 6.17
CA HIS A 500 -27.04 4.22 6.31
C HIS A 500 -27.20 5.00 5.00
N ASN A 501 -26.25 4.94 4.07
CA ASN A 501 -26.34 5.69 2.81
C ASN A 501 -27.34 5.10 1.81
N GLU A 502 -27.73 3.84 2.00
CA GLU A 502 -28.50 3.09 1.01
C GLU A 502 -29.89 2.70 1.52
N MET A 503 -30.04 2.46 2.83
CA MET A 503 -31.29 1.99 3.42
C MET A 503 -32.22 3.15 3.78
N PRO A 504 -33.38 3.31 3.11
CA PRO A 504 -34.28 4.45 3.34
C PRO A 504 -34.73 4.60 4.80
N ASP A 505 -34.94 3.48 5.50
CA ASP A 505 -35.41 3.48 6.89
C ASP A 505 -34.36 4.03 7.87
N LEU A 506 -33.07 3.82 7.58
CA LEU A 506 -31.96 4.39 8.34
C LEU A 506 -31.79 5.88 8.02
N ILE A 507 -31.88 6.25 6.74
CA ILE A 507 -31.81 7.65 6.27
C ILE A 507 -32.93 8.49 6.91
N LYS A 508 -34.13 7.94 7.04
CA LYS A 508 -35.30 8.63 7.60
C LYS A 508 -35.17 8.92 9.10
N ASN A 509 -34.44 8.09 9.84
CA ASN A 509 -34.36 8.18 11.30
C ASN A 509 -32.89 8.22 11.79
N PRO A 510 -32.07 9.20 11.37
CA PRO A 510 -30.64 9.23 11.72
C PRO A 510 -30.43 9.37 13.22
N GLU A 511 -31.26 10.15 13.91
CA GLU A 511 -31.19 10.39 15.36
C GLU A 511 -31.34 9.12 16.20
N LYS A 512 -31.95 8.07 15.63
CA LYS A 512 -32.27 6.80 16.28
C LYS A 512 -31.25 5.70 16.02
N PHE A 513 -30.45 5.81 14.95
CA PHE A 513 -29.51 4.75 14.55
C PHE A 513 -28.07 5.24 14.44
N SER A 514 -27.84 6.53 14.16
CA SER A 514 -26.49 7.08 14.04
C SER A 514 -25.82 7.17 15.41
N PRO A 515 -24.62 6.60 15.60
CA PRO A 515 -23.86 6.70 16.85
C PRO A 515 -23.51 8.13 17.27
N ALA A 516 -23.66 9.12 16.37
CA ALA A 516 -23.42 10.52 16.69
C ALA A 516 -24.46 11.11 17.66
N TYR A 517 -25.65 10.51 17.75
CA TYR A 517 -26.72 10.98 18.64
C TYR A 517 -26.76 10.18 19.92
N ARG A 518 -26.90 10.88 21.05
CA ARG A 518 -27.08 10.25 22.37
C ARG A 518 -28.28 9.32 22.42
N THR A 519 -29.35 9.64 21.69
CA THR A 519 -30.61 8.86 21.60
C THR A 519 -30.52 7.61 20.72
N SER A 520 -29.35 7.35 20.13
CA SER A 520 -29.19 6.23 19.21
C SER A 520 -29.34 4.88 19.91
N LEU A 521 -30.01 3.96 19.21
CA LEU A 521 -30.24 2.58 19.63
C LEU A 521 -28.95 1.88 20.06
N CYS A 522 -27.80 2.21 19.48
CA CYS A 522 -26.52 1.57 19.82
C CYS A 522 -26.09 1.77 21.28
N TYR A 523 -26.62 2.76 22.00
CA TYR A 523 -26.28 3.03 23.41
C TYR A 523 -27.27 2.43 24.41
N TYR A 524 -28.40 1.91 23.96
CA TYR A 524 -29.47 1.42 24.83
C TYR A 524 -29.78 -0.04 24.48
N PRO A 525 -29.17 -1.02 25.16
CA PRO A 525 -29.60 -2.41 25.05
C PRO A 525 -31.06 -2.54 25.48
N MET A 526 -31.87 -3.20 24.66
CA MET A 526 -33.31 -3.39 24.89
C MET A 526 -33.66 -4.87 24.88
N THR A 527 -34.75 -5.23 25.55
CA THR A 527 -35.33 -6.56 25.39
C THR A 527 -35.86 -6.72 23.97
N ARG A 528 -36.08 -7.97 23.54
CA ARG A 528 -36.60 -8.26 22.20
C ARG A 528 -37.93 -7.55 21.91
N ILE A 529 -38.84 -7.55 22.88
CA ILE A 529 -40.19 -6.97 22.73
C ILE A 529 -40.08 -5.45 22.52
N GLU A 530 -39.29 -4.79 23.37
CA GLU A 530 -39.04 -3.35 23.27
C GLU A 530 -38.33 -2.98 21.96
N LEU A 531 -37.39 -3.81 21.50
CA LEU A 531 -36.70 -3.62 20.23
C LEU A 531 -37.66 -3.74 19.04
N GLU A 532 -38.51 -4.77 19.02
CA GLU A 532 -39.50 -4.96 17.95
C GLU A 532 -40.49 -3.78 17.90
N GLU A 533 -40.92 -3.27 19.06
CA GLU A 533 -41.76 -2.07 19.15
C GLU A 533 -41.03 -0.81 18.66
N PHE A 534 -39.77 -0.61 19.06
CA PHE A 534 -38.94 0.51 18.64
C PHE A 534 -38.74 0.52 17.12
N LEU A 535 -38.37 -0.63 16.55
CA LEU A 535 -38.17 -0.78 15.11
C LEU A 535 -39.50 -0.64 14.35
N GLY A 536 -40.61 -1.06 14.94
CA GLY A 536 -41.96 -0.86 14.40
C GLY A 536 -42.29 0.63 14.27
N LYS A 537 -42.03 1.40 15.32
CA LYS A 537 -42.18 2.87 15.32
C LYS A 537 -41.28 3.57 14.29
N CYS A 538 -40.14 2.98 13.95
CA CYS A 538 -39.22 3.53 12.95
C CYS A 538 -39.58 3.14 11.51
N GLY A 539 -40.54 2.24 11.31
CA GLY A 539 -40.88 1.65 10.00
C GLY A 539 -39.93 0.54 9.54
N SER A 540 -38.90 0.24 10.33
CA SER A 540 -37.86 -0.77 10.07
C SER A 540 -38.34 -2.21 10.32
N TRP A 541 -39.44 -2.37 11.08
CA TRP A 541 -40.09 -3.63 11.40
C TRP A 541 -41.58 -3.57 11.00
N GLN A 542 -42.08 -4.62 10.35
CA GLN A 542 -43.51 -4.78 10.03
C GLN A 542 -43.96 -6.18 10.42
N ASP A 543 -45.05 -6.27 11.20
CA ASP A 543 -45.66 -7.53 11.58
C ASP A 543 -46.09 -8.32 10.33
N GLY A 544 -45.64 -9.58 10.24
CA GLY A 544 -45.87 -10.45 9.07
C GLY A 544 -44.67 -10.67 8.16
N GLY A 545 -43.49 -10.12 8.49
CA GLY A 545 -42.18 -10.65 8.09
C GLY A 545 -41.72 -10.43 6.64
N LYS A 546 -42.58 -10.01 5.70
CA LYS A 546 -42.16 -9.89 4.28
C LYS A 546 -41.63 -8.52 3.86
N LYS A 547 -41.77 -7.48 4.70
CA LYS A 547 -41.50 -6.09 4.30
C LYS A 547 -40.51 -5.31 5.18
N GLY A 548 -40.17 -5.74 6.39
CA GLY A 548 -39.10 -5.11 7.20
C GLY A 548 -37.71 -5.63 6.85
N PHE A 549 -36.66 -4.79 6.98
CA PHE A 549 -35.29 -5.19 6.59
C PHE A 549 -34.54 -5.98 7.68
N LEU A 550 -34.93 -5.89 8.96
CA LEU A 550 -34.28 -6.59 10.08
C LEU A 550 -34.81 -8.00 10.35
N HIS A 551 -35.77 -8.49 9.55
CA HIS A 551 -36.37 -9.81 9.77
C HIS A 551 -35.35 -10.95 9.63
N SER A 552 -34.40 -10.85 8.70
CA SER A 552 -33.41 -11.90 8.44
C SER A 552 -32.40 -12.08 9.59
N VAL A 553 -32.20 -11.06 10.43
CA VAL A 553 -31.16 -11.08 11.48
C VAL A 553 -31.70 -11.56 12.82
N PHE A 554 -32.98 -11.32 13.11
CA PHE A 554 -33.63 -11.69 14.39
C PHE A 554 -34.73 -12.76 14.24
N GLY A 555 -35.01 -13.21 13.02
CA GLY A 555 -36.20 -14.01 12.65
C GLY A 555 -36.01 -15.53 12.63
N GLY A 556 -35.57 -16.15 13.73
CA GLY A 556 -35.79 -17.58 13.96
C GLY A 556 -37.23 -17.86 14.43
N ARG A 557 -38.24 -17.76 13.56
CA ARG A 557 -39.60 -18.26 13.87
C ARG A 557 -39.67 -19.77 13.60
N LYS A 558 -39.34 -20.59 14.59
CA LYS A 558 -40.05 -21.87 14.80
C LYS A 558 -40.53 -21.88 16.25
N LYS A 559 -41.84 -22.04 16.44
CA LYS A 559 -42.47 -22.23 17.75
C LYS A 559 -41.71 -23.35 18.48
N VAL A 560 -41.04 -23.00 19.57
CA VAL A 560 -40.40 -23.97 20.45
C VAL A 560 -41.51 -24.64 21.25
N THR A 561 -42.01 -25.78 20.77
CA THR A 561 -42.47 -26.81 21.70
C THR A 561 -41.21 -27.36 22.36
N SER A 562 -41.24 -27.54 23.68
CA SER A 562 -40.09 -27.99 24.46
C SER A 562 -39.58 -29.34 23.95
N LYS A 563 -38.52 -29.34 23.14
CA LYS A 563 -37.77 -30.55 22.79
C LYS A 563 -36.99 -31.01 24.03
N LYS A 564 -37.25 -32.23 24.50
CA LYS A 564 -36.45 -32.88 25.54
C LYS A 564 -35.12 -33.32 24.93
N TRP A 565 -34.02 -32.82 25.46
CA TRP A 565 -32.67 -33.21 25.08
C TRP A 565 -32.09 -34.09 26.19
N ASN A 566 -31.62 -35.30 25.83
CA ASN A 566 -30.82 -36.12 26.73
C ASN A 566 -29.34 -35.94 26.43
N ILE A 567 -28.58 -35.57 27.47
CA ILE A 567 -27.13 -35.37 27.41
C ILE A 567 -26.46 -36.65 27.89
N THR A 568 -25.68 -37.30 27.02
CA THR A 568 -24.82 -38.43 27.40
C THR A 568 -23.35 -38.12 27.17
N ARG A 569 -22.48 -38.57 28.09
CA ARG A 569 -21.03 -38.35 28.08
C ARG A 569 -20.38 -39.32 27.09
N GLY A 570 -19.72 -38.80 26.05
CA GLY A 570 -19.03 -39.61 25.04
C GLY A 570 -17.59 -39.93 25.46
N ASP A 571 -17.18 -41.19 25.32
CA ASP A 571 -15.80 -41.64 25.51
C ASP A 571 -15.07 -41.71 24.15
N THR A 572 -14.17 -40.75 23.93
CA THR A 572 -13.12 -40.68 22.88
C THR A 572 -13.53 -40.91 21.40
N ILE A 573 -13.23 -39.92 20.56
CA ILE A 573 -13.63 -39.73 19.15
C ILE A 573 -13.28 -40.90 18.21
N GLU A 574 -12.27 -41.74 18.52
CA GLU A 574 -11.80 -42.76 17.60
C GLU A 574 -12.72 -44.00 17.47
N LYS A 575 -13.54 -44.32 18.48
CA LYS A 575 -14.42 -45.51 18.43
C LYS A 575 -15.59 -45.37 17.44
N GLU A 576 -16.10 -44.16 17.21
CA GLU A 576 -17.22 -43.95 16.28
C GLU A 576 -16.80 -43.98 14.79
N SER A 577 -15.56 -43.57 14.48
CA SER A 577 -15.03 -43.63 13.10
C SER A 577 -14.87 -45.07 12.56
N ILE A 578 -14.75 -46.05 13.45
CA ILE A 578 -14.62 -47.48 13.10
C ILE A 578 -15.98 -48.13 12.80
N ILE A 579 -17.07 -47.60 13.36
CA ILE A 579 -18.40 -48.22 13.27
C ILE A 579 -19.16 -47.74 12.01
N GLN A 580 -18.99 -46.49 11.59
CA GLN A 580 -19.65 -45.96 10.38
C GLN A 580 -19.03 -46.41 9.05
N GLY A 581 -17.83 -46.99 9.04
CA GLY A 581 -17.11 -47.40 7.83
C GLY A 581 -17.26 -48.89 7.43
N ARG A 582 -18.30 -49.60 7.89
CA ARG A 582 -18.37 -51.07 7.79
C ARG A 582 -18.90 -51.65 6.48
N ASN A 583 -19.14 -50.84 5.45
CA ASN A 583 -19.56 -51.35 4.13
C ASN A 583 -18.41 -51.29 3.10
N LYS A 584 -17.91 -52.48 2.77
CA LYS A 584 -17.00 -52.83 1.65
C LYS A 584 -15.59 -52.21 1.70
N ARG A 585 -14.65 -52.92 2.34
CA ARG A 585 -13.19 -52.76 2.12
C ARG A 585 -12.50 -54.11 2.03
N THR A 586 -11.52 -54.23 1.14
CA THR A 586 -10.79 -55.48 0.86
C THR A 586 -9.71 -55.77 1.92
N MET A 587 -9.31 -57.04 2.08
CA MET A 587 -8.29 -57.48 3.07
C MET A 587 -6.96 -56.71 2.96
N LYS A 588 -6.60 -56.27 1.74
CA LYS A 588 -5.38 -55.51 1.45
C LYS A 588 -5.40 -54.10 2.07
N GLU A 589 -6.55 -53.45 2.11
CA GLU A 589 -6.73 -52.11 2.70
C GLU A 589 -6.70 -52.15 4.23
N ARG A 590 -7.21 -53.23 4.83
CA ARG A 590 -7.13 -53.45 6.29
C ARG A 590 -5.68 -53.57 6.76
N MET A 591 -4.84 -54.23 5.96
CA MET A 591 -3.43 -54.44 6.28
C MET A 591 -2.60 -53.15 6.20
N MET A 592 -2.92 -52.24 5.26
CA MET A 592 -2.25 -50.93 5.17
C MET A 592 -2.62 -49.99 6.32
N ILE A 593 -3.89 -49.96 6.72
CA ILE A 593 -4.34 -49.17 7.87
C ILE A 593 -3.69 -49.68 9.17
N MET A 594 -3.56 -51.00 9.33
CA MET A 594 -2.91 -51.59 10.50
C MET A 594 -1.40 -51.25 10.57
N LYS A 595 -0.73 -51.14 9.42
CA LYS A 595 0.65 -50.69 9.31
C LYS A 595 0.81 -49.21 9.67
N ASP A 596 -0.10 -48.35 9.23
CA ASP A 596 -0.11 -46.91 9.55
C ASP A 596 -0.41 -46.62 11.04
N ILE A 597 -1.28 -47.41 11.66
CA ILE A 597 -1.60 -47.31 13.09
C ILE A 597 -0.39 -47.73 13.94
N MET A 598 0.36 -48.75 13.53
CA MET A 598 1.59 -49.16 14.24
C MET A 598 2.72 -48.12 14.12
N LEU A 599 2.78 -47.37 13.02
CA LEU A 599 3.83 -46.37 12.78
C LEU A 599 3.62 -45.03 13.52
N LYS A 600 2.38 -44.67 13.89
CA LYS A 600 2.06 -43.38 14.54
C LYS A 600 2.12 -43.38 16.08
N ARG A 601 2.76 -44.37 16.68
CA ARG A 601 2.77 -44.57 18.14
C ARG A 601 3.78 -43.69 18.90
N LYS A 602 3.76 -42.36 18.70
CA LYS A 602 4.43 -41.40 19.60
C LYS A 602 3.60 -40.11 19.70
N ASN A 603 3.15 -39.81 20.93
CA ASN A 603 2.41 -38.63 21.41
C ASN A 603 0.87 -38.76 21.49
N PHE A 604 0.40 -39.47 22.51
CA PHE A 604 -0.97 -39.30 23.03
C PHE A 604 -0.96 -38.31 24.20
N GLN A 605 -1.56 -37.12 24.03
CA GLN A 605 -2.06 -36.31 25.14
C GLN A 605 -3.55 -36.60 25.35
N ARG A 606 -3.96 -36.74 26.62
CA ARG A 606 -5.33 -37.09 27.04
C ARG A 606 -6.35 -36.04 26.58
N ALA A 607 -7.30 -36.45 25.74
CA ALA A 607 -8.46 -35.63 25.39
C ALA A 607 -9.44 -35.52 26.58
N ARG A 608 -10.03 -34.34 26.78
CA ARG A 608 -11.10 -34.08 27.78
C ARG A 608 -12.45 -34.63 27.28
N PRO A 609 -13.35 -35.06 28.18
CA PRO A 609 -14.65 -35.63 27.81
C PRO A 609 -15.54 -34.59 27.12
N PHE A 610 -16.26 -35.01 26.07
CA PHE A 610 -17.26 -34.20 25.36
C PHE A 610 -18.63 -34.89 25.46
N PHE A 611 -19.70 -34.11 25.34
CA PHE A 611 -21.07 -34.60 25.44
C PHE A 611 -21.69 -34.68 24.05
N ILE A 612 -22.43 -35.74 23.78
CA ILE A 612 -23.12 -35.96 22.50
C ILE A 612 -24.62 -35.78 22.74
N LEU A 613 -25.23 -34.93 21.93
CA LEU A 613 -26.68 -34.73 21.82
C LEU A 613 -27.17 -35.57 20.64
N ARG A 614 -28.12 -36.48 20.88
CA ARG A 614 -28.84 -37.18 19.80
C ARG A 614 -30.30 -36.73 19.79
N GLU A 615 -30.78 -36.42 18.60
CA GLU A 615 -32.18 -36.15 18.31
C GLU A 615 -32.81 -37.47 17.84
N GLU A 616 -34.02 -37.82 18.30
CA GLU A 616 -34.77 -38.96 17.76
C GLU A 616 -35.27 -38.58 16.36
N GLU A 617 -34.88 -39.36 15.34
CA GLU A 617 -35.41 -39.21 13.98
C GLU A 617 -36.74 -39.97 13.88
N ASP A 618 -37.84 -39.23 13.64
CA ASP A 618 -39.06 -39.81 13.09
C ASP A 618 -38.85 -40.03 11.58
N SER A 619 -39.02 -41.27 11.14
CA SER A 619 -39.10 -41.66 9.74
C SER A 619 -40.36 -41.08 9.11
N ASP A 620 -40.21 -40.25 8.06
CA ASP A 620 -40.89 -40.47 6.77
C ASP A 620 -40.55 -39.37 5.72
N SER A 621 -39.94 -39.86 4.63
CA SER A 621 -39.99 -39.46 3.20
C SER A 621 -39.95 -37.99 2.73
N GLU A 622 -38.84 -37.68 2.04
CA GLU A 622 -38.68 -37.18 0.66
C GLU A 622 -39.47 -35.94 0.16
N ASN A 623 -38.74 -34.84 -0.10
CA ASN A 623 -38.33 -34.37 -1.44
C ASN A 623 -37.90 -32.88 -1.40
N GLY A 624 -36.80 -32.54 -2.08
CA GLY A 624 -36.54 -31.16 -2.49
C GLY A 624 -35.10 -30.65 -2.33
N ASP A 625 -34.35 -30.76 -3.42
CA ASP A 625 -33.27 -29.89 -3.89
C ASP A 625 -32.05 -29.58 -3.01
N ASN A 626 -30.96 -30.27 -3.37
CA ASN A 626 -29.59 -29.85 -3.13
C ASN A 626 -29.23 -28.64 -4.01
N SER A 627 -28.93 -27.51 -3.39
CA SER A 627 -27.96 -26.55 -3.92
C SER A 627 -27.04 -26.08 -2.80
N ASP A 628 -25.94 -26.79 -2.61
CA ASP A 628 -24.86 -26.42 -1.71
C ASP A 628 -24.12 -25.18 -2.23
N GLY A 629 -24.39 -24.04 -1.59
CA GLY A 629 -23.59 -22.82 -1.72
C GLY A 629 -22.55 -22.74 -0.60
N PHE A 630 -21.38 -23.33 -0.84
CA PHE A 630 -20.18 -23.15 -0.01
C PHE A 630 -19.80 -21.66 0.03
N ASN A 631 -19.88 -21.03 1.21
CA ASN A 631 -19.26 -19.72 1.46
C ASN A 631 -17.85 -19.92 2.03
N SER A 632 -16.85 -19.89 1.16
CA SER A 632 -15.47 -19.61 1.53
C SER A 632 -15.30 -18.09 1.65
N ALA A 633 -15.32 -17.55 2.86
CA ALA A 633 -14.82 -16.21 3.12
C ALA A 633 -13.31 -16.33 3.40
N SER A 634 -12.51 -16.01 2.39
CA SER A 634 -11.08 -15.74 2.54
C SER A 634 -10.90 -14.47 3.38
N GLU A 635 -10.13 -14.60 4.45
CA GLU A 635 -9.54 -13.47 5.17
C GLU A 635 -8.56 -12.78 4.22
N GLU A 636 -8.93 -11.62 3.67
CA GLU A 636 -7.97 -10.58 3.28
C GLU A 636 -8.71 -9.27 2.92
N GLU A 637 -8.20 -8.19 3.53
CA GLU A 637 -8.28 -6.79 3.10
C GLU A 637 -9.65 -6.15 2.83
N THR A 638 -10.20 -5.51 3.87
CA THR A 638 -10.90 -4.22 3.68
C THR A 638 -10.53 -3.27 4.81
N TRP A 639 -9.59 -2.37 4.52
CA TRP A 639 -9.34 -1.15 5.29
C TRP A 639 -9.83 0.05 4.47
N LEU A 640 -10.91 0.68 4.95
CA LEU A 640 -11.20 2.12 4.98
C LEU A 640 -12.46 2.32 5.83
#